data_AF-A0A532TDT7-F1
#
_entry.id   AF-A0A532TDT7-F1
#
_cell.length_a   1.000
_cell.length_b   1.000
_cell.length_c   1.000
_cell.angle_alpha   90.00
_cell.angle_beta   90.00
_cell.angle_gamma   90.00
#
_symmetry.space_group_name_H-M   'P 1'
#
loop_
_entity.id
_entity.type
_entity.pdbx_description
1 polymer ?
#
loop_
_entity_poly.entity_id
_entity_poly.type
_entity_poly.pdbx_seq_one_letter_code
_entity_poly.pdbx_strand_id
1 'polypeptide(L)'
;MKKKIRYLLLFSYPFYSIGIFLIVNSFILKFNLLTLLTDWTFLITFVLYLLTIEEFLQWAKNGKRSEMSDIVAIFFFFFLIFFFSKDFLTSIMGAFSIYLWIGIFELKDYPIINKILIISLITYNVIFVAGLFSYYLGDPVYINTSFAFSFWIILILGFLLFGRKYIIVWRFMSPAYLTLFLYIIAWLAVVFINQYTPLTFIVDRPIGSSEFKITDLFFNVYFILIAVNWGIYFVSGFILDKLLGIHKVRDENLLKIINKLKVDIGIKGKVKVGFGKYPILNAMAYGSVFDKRIAIIADDINQIPEDELKGIVAHELAHTKGKHTLILTLITSVDLFVRMFLGIPATYYDYTFGNPQLPMIYFIILNLAIYIILFIFVRILEGKADLKAKKAGYANELAKALYTLESFYSSGREIGLNTMLLSEEKITKDNQLLDYMSTAIYLNRSMIKPSRGSLLANLINSHPPSYYRIAAILGNELKPIKEAILPFICLKKSKQKKYAKKFEEARVKFKILANNKFKVFFKIDDISFLMESLKGKELYKFKIQKDFIFRNLITDEIIVGKLIDVQSIDNITDPIQFVIHNLKTIQNIILSPSLYSHNQYDLNGEYFLKKNAPFELIDIKLNENNKDGYYLFLDNNNNKIQKPLVKTKLPNSHFFFKNFKDHEVFLKIKGELKVFKCINISTAIKLGDFKLTIIDNDNQDAKLVNYSLSELIIRPKKIYLAISKSSISRKSEVNVMKWLSKKKLQTFIYLKKPVNNLEIGNIQKIDFHSQDFKKGTLKSMKKREDEISINNVFGKNIKIPYNKLELISFEYNTAMIQLKSSTSFSSRLGYRILKKFKPDRIIMT
;
A
#
# COMPACT_ATOMS: atom_id res chain seq x y z
N MET A 1 8.65 22.88 18.62
CA MET A 1 8.22 23.47 19.91
C MET A 1 9.36 23.42 20.94
N LYS A 2 9.59 24.50 21.70
CA LYS A 2 10.67 24.57 22.71
C LYS A 2 10.48 23.50 23.78
N LYS A 3 11.59 23.01 24.36
CA LYS A 3 11.59 21.94 25.37
C LYS A 3 10.69 22.27 26.57
N LYS A 4 10.81 23.47 27.15
CA LYS A 4 10.00 23.90 28.32
C LYS A 4 8.49 23.77 28.09
N ILE A 5 8.00 24.20 26.93
CA ILE A 5 6.58 24.12 26.57
C ILE A 5 6.10 22.67 26.46
N ARG A 6 6.93 21.77 25.90
CA ARG A 6 6.58 20.34 25.81
C ARG A 6 6.43 19.68 27.18
N TYR A 7 7.30 20.01 28.13
CA TYR A 7 7.18 19.49 29.50
C TYR A 7 6.00 20.10 30.24
N LEU A 8 5.71 21.38 30.05
CA LEU A 8 4.51 22.01 30.63
C LEU A 8 3.23 21.32 30.16
N LEU A 9 3.10 21.06 28.85
CA LEU A 9 1.95 20.32 28.32
C LEU A 9 1.86 18.91 28.91
N LEU A 10 2.99 18.21 29.01
CA LEU A 10 3.05 16.89 29.65
C LEU A 10 2.57 16.91 31.10
N PHE A 11 3.02 17.87 31.91
CA PHE A 11 2.58 17.98 33.29
C PHE A 11 1.10 18.32 33.39
N SER A 12 0.58 19.14 32.48
CA SER A 12 -0.84 19.51 32.47
C SER A 12 -1.77 18.38 31.98
N TYR A 13 -1.28 17.49 31.11
CA TYR A 13 -2.11 16.48 30.44
C TYR A 13 -2.87 15.57 31.42
N PRO A 14 -2.25 14.99 32.48
CA PRO A 14 -2.97 14.17 33.44
C PRO A 14 -4.02 14.90 34.26
N PHE A 15 -3.75 16.15 34.65
CA PHE A 15 -4.71 16.93 35.43
C PHE A 15 -5.93 17.32 34.59
N TYR A 16 -5.71 17.73 33.34
CA TYR A 16 -6.80 18.05 32.43
C TYR A 16 -7.61 16.81 32.06
N SER A 17 -6.97 15.67 31.78
CA SER A 17 -7.70 14.43 31.43
C SER A 17 -8.54 13.91 32.59
N ILE A 18 -8.02 13.91 33.81
CA ILE A 18 -8.76 13.50 35.02
C ILE A 18 -9.88 14.51 35.30
N GLY A 19 -9.62 15.81 35.20
CA GLY A 19 -10.63 16.85 35.39
C GLY A 19 -11.79 16.70 34.40
N ILE A 20 -11.49 16.53 33.10
CA ILE A 20 -12.50 16.29 32.07
C ILE A 20 -13.27 14.99 32.35
N PHE A 21 -12.59 13.90 32.73
CA PHE A 21 -13.25 12.64 33.05
C PHE A 21 -14.21 12.77 34.24
N LEU A 22 -13.82 13.48 35.30
CA LEU A 22 -14.67 13.72 36.47
C LEU A 22 -15.88 14.58 36.12
N ILE A 23 -15.70 15.63 35.31
CA ILE A 23 -16.80 16.48 34.81
C ILE A 23 -17.77 15.65 33.96
N VAL A 24 -17.26 14.84 33.02
CA VAL A 24 -18.10 14.00 32.17
C VAL A 24 -18.86 12.97 33.02
N ASN A 25 -18.20 12.34 34.00
CA ASN A 25 -18.87 11.38 34.88
C ASN A 25 -19.93 12.02 35.77
N SER A 26 -19.67 13.22 36.33
CA SER A 26 -20.60 13.91 37.22
C SER A 26 -21.85 14.42 36.51
N PHE A 27 -21.70 14.90 35.27
CA PHE A 27 -22.82 15.46 34.49
C PHE A 27 -23.60 14.42 33.69
N ILE A 28 -22.94 13.36 33.18
CA ILE A 28 -23.56 12.49 32.16
C ILE A 28 -23.89 11.09 32.70
N LEU A 29 -23.02 10.49 33.52
CA LEU A 29 -23.05 9.02 33.70
C LEU A 29 -23.37 8.56 35.12
N LYS A 30 -23.07 9.37 36.14
CA LYS A 30 -23.29 9.04 37.56
C LYS A 30 -22.79 7.61 37.91
N PHE A 31 -21.67 7.16 37.33
CA PHE A 31 -21.15 5.82 37.61
C PHE A 31 -20.54 5.74 39.02
N ASN A 32 -20.79 4.63 39.71
CA ASN A 32 -20.09 4.28 40.94
C ASN A 32 -18.68 3.76 40.64
N LEU A 33 -17.73 3.99 41.55
CA LEU A 33 -16.34 3.55 41.39
C LEU A 33 -16.23 2.02 41.20
N LEU A 34 -17.06 1.26 41.91
CA LEU A 34 -17.10 -0.20 41.82
C LEU A 34 -17.56 -0.69 40.44
N THR A 35 -18.54 -0.01 39.83
CA THR A 35 -19.04 -0.33 38.48
C THR A 35 -18.03 0.00 37.38
N LEU A 36 -17.17 1.01 37.59
CA LEU A 36 -16.10 1.33 36.64
C LEU A 36 -15.02 0.25 36.64
N LEU A 37 -14.66 -0.30 37.80
CA LEU A 37 -13.61 -1.31 37.92
C LEU A 37 -14.01 -2.67 37.34
N THR A 38 -15.32 -2.96 37.23
CA THR A 38 -15.82 -4.19 36.59
C THR A 38 -16.05 -4.05 35.09
N ASP A 39 -16.10 -2.83 34.56
CA ASP A 39 -16.26 -2.58 33.12
C ASP A 39 -14.94 -2.83 32.36
N TRP A 40 -14.92 -3.88 31.55
CA TRP A 40 -13.77 -4.24 30.73
C TRP A 40 -13.34 -3.13 29.75
N THR A 41 -14.28 -2.31 29.27
CA THR A 41 -13.99 -1.20 28.35
C THR A 41 -13.26 -0.06 29.06
N PHE A 42 -13.60 0.19 30.33
CA PHE A 42 -12.88 1.13 31.18
C PHE A 42 -11.46 0.64 31.46
N LEU A 43 -11.28 -0.63 31.84
CA LEU A 43 -9.96 -1.21 32.11
C LEU A 43 -9.02 -1.11 30.90
N ILE A 44 -9.51 -1.41 29.70
CA ILE A 44 -8.72 -1.25 28.47
C ILE A 44 -8.39 0.22 28.20
N THR A 45 -9.37 1.12 28.34
CA THR A 45 -9.16 2.56 28.16
C THR A 45 -8.11 3.10 29.11
N PHE A 46 -8.12 2.66 30.37
CA PHE A 46 -7.14 3.05 31.38
C PHE A 46 -5.73 2.57 31.02
N VAL A 47 -5.56 1.32 30.56
CA VAL A 47 -4.27 0.80 30.10
C VAL A 47 -3.76 1.61 28.90
N LEU A 48 -4.62 1.93 27.93
CA LEU A 48 -4.26 2.74 26.77
C LEU A 48 -3.91 4.18 27.14
N TYR A 49 -4.59 4.74 28.14
CA TYR A 49 -4.27 6.06 28.69
C TYR A 49 -2.88 6.10 29.34
N LEU A 50 -2.47 5.05 30.06
CA LEU A 50 -1.09 4.97 30.56
C LEU A 50 -0.06 4.93 29.41
N LEU A 51 -0.42 4.26 28.31
CA LEU A 51 0.42 4.25 27.10
C LEU A 51 0.48 5.62 26.42
N THR A 52 -0.60 6.41 26.40
CA THR A 52 -0.55 7.78 25.84
C THR A 52 0.34 8.70 26.67
N ILE A 53 0.32 8.58 28.02
CA ILE A 53 1.25 9.31 28.89
C ILE A 53 2.70 8.96 28.55
N GLU A 54 3.01 7.67 28.35
CA GLU A 54 4.36 7.22 27.99
C GLU A 54 4.82 7.76 26.62
N GLU A 55 3.93 7.75 25.62
CA GLU A 55 4.19 8.34 24.31
C GLU A 55 4.41 9.86 24.41
N PHE A 56 3.62 10.55 25.25
CA PHE A 56 3.75 12.00 25.46
C PHE A 56 5.02 12.37 26.21
N LEU A 57 5.43 11.56 27.21
CA LEU A 57 6.74 11.64 27.86
C LEU A 57 7.87 11.52 26.84
N GLN A 58 7.76 10.54 25.94
CA GLN A 58 8.79 10.28 24.94
C GLN A 58 8.89 11.42 23.91
N TRP A 59 7.75 12.00 23.50
CA TRP A 59 7.70 13.19 22.66
C TRP A 59 8.23 14.44 23.38
N ALA A 60 7.92 14.62 24.67
CA ALA A 60 8.44 15.73 25.47
C ALA A 60 9.96 15.64 25.63
N LYS A 61 10.52 14.43 25.74
CA LYS A 61 11.97 14.18 25.79
C LYS A 61 12.65 14.39 24.44
N ASN A 62 12.12 13.77 23.37
CA ASN A 62 12.80 13.70 22.07
C ASN A 62 12.45 14.84 21.10
N GLY A 63 11.25 15.38 21.17
CA GLY A 63 10.77 16.43 20.26
C GLY A 63 10.20 15.89 18.95
N LYS A 64 10.17 14.56 18.80
CA LYS A 64 9.48 13.85 17.72
C LYS A 64 8.62 12.76 18.32
N ARG A 65 7.50 12.47 17.66
CA ARG A 65 6.58 11.38 18.01
C ARG A 65 7.28 10.03 17.75
N SER A 66 6.85 8.98 18.44
CA SER A 66 7.39 7.64 18.22
C SER A 66 6.82 7.02 16.94
N GLU A 67 7.33 5.86 16.52
CA GLU A 67 6.84 5.20 15.31
C GLU A 67 5.44 4.58 15.50
N MET A 68 5.03 4.31 16.75
CA MET A 68 3.76 3.67 17.10
C MET A 68 2.75 4.62 17.76
N SER A 69 3.10 5.89 17.97
CA SER A 69 2.25 6.85 18.69
C SER A 69 0.88 7.03 18.06
N ASP A 70 0.81 6.98 16.72
CA ASP A 70 -0.43 7.16 15.98
C ASP A 70 -1.41 6.03 16.25
N ILE A 71 -0.91 4.79 16.26
CA ILE A 71 -1.70 3.59 16.57
C ILE A 71 -2.19 3.64 18.02
N VAL A 72 -1.33 4.02 18.96
CA VAL A 72 -1.71 4.17 20.38
C VAL A 72 -2.80 5.23 20.55
N ALA A 73 -2.67 6.39 19.89
CA ALA A 73 -3.67 7.45 19.95
C ALA A 73 -5.02 7.01 19.37
N ILE A 74 -5.03 6.36 18.20
CA ILE A 74 -6.26 5.86 17.56
C ILE A 74 -6.95 4.83 18.48
N PHE A 75 -6.21 3.86 19.02
CA PHE A 75 -6.80 2.88 19.94
C PHE A 75 -7.32 3.52 21.22
N PHE A 76 -6.57 4.46 21.80
CA PHE A 76 -7.02 5.18 22.99
C PHE A 76 -8.34 5.92 22.74
N PHE A 77 -8.43 6.74 21.69
CA PHE A 77 -9.66 7.46 21.37
C PHE A 77 -10.81 6.51 21.03
N PHE A 78 -10.53 5.41 20.33
CA PHE A 78 -11.55 4.39 20.04
C PHE A 78 -12.15 3.82 21.33
N PHE A 79 -11.33 3.31 22.24
CA PHE A 79 -11.83 2.72 23.49
C PHE A 79 -12.42 3.75 24.44
N LEU A 80 -11.90 4.98 24.45
CA LEU A 80 -12.47 6.08 25.21
C LEU A 80 -13.91 6.38 24.75
N ILE A 81 -14.14 6.53 23.45
CA ILE A 81 -15.47 6.78 22.90
C ILE A 81 -16.36 5.54 23.07
N PHE A 82 -15.81 4.34 22.93
CA PHE A 82 -16.56 3.09 23.08
C PHE A 82 -17.02 2.87 24.52
N PHE A 83 -16.19 3.24 25.49
CA PHE A 83 -16.54 3.21 26.90
C PHE A 83 -17.79 4.07 27.17
N PHE A 84 -17.90 5.25 26.56
CA PHE A 84 -19.03 6.17 26.75
C PHE A 84 -20.26 5.83 25.91
N SER A 85 -20.09 5.60 24.62
CA SER A 85 -21.20 5.41 23.67
C SER A 85 -21.73 3.99 23.63
N LYS A 86 -20.91 3.00 24.00
CA LYS A 86 -21.12 1.56 23.75
C LYS A 86 -21.45 1.22 22.29
N ASP A 87 -21.24 2.16 21.37
CA ASP A 87 -21.47 2.01 19.95
C ASP A 87 -20.14 1.91 19.20
N PHE A 88 -19.97 0.81 18.47
CA PHE A 88 -18.75 0.51 17.76
C PHE A 88 -18.49 1.50 16.61
N LEU A 89 -19.53 1.91 15.89
CA LEU A 89 -19.39 2.76 14.71
C LEU A 89 -18.98 4.18 15.09
N THR A 90 -19.67 4.78 16.06
CA THR A 90 -19.34 6.10 16.64
C THR A 90 -17.90 6.12 17.13
N SER A 91 -17.46 5.02 17.76
CA SER A 91 -16.10 4.88 18.28
C SER A 91 -15.04 4.86 17.20
N ILE A 92 -15.25 4.11 16.11
CA ILE A 92 -14.33 4.11 14.96
C ILE A 92 -14.27 5.51 14.33
N MET A 93 -15.44 6.08 14.01
CA MET A 93 -15.50 7.36 13.28
C MET A 93 -14.91 8.50 14.11
N GLY A 94 -15.19 8.55 15.42
CA GLY A 94 -14.63 9.56 16.30
C GLY A 94 -13.12 9.42 16.50
N ALA A 95 -12.61 8.19 16.66
CA ALA A 95 -11.17 7.97 16.80
C ALA A 95 -10.39 8.45 15.56
N PHE A 96 -10.85 8.11 14.36
CA PHE A 96 -10.23 8.60 13.13
C PHE A 96 -10.45 10.10 12.94
N SER A 97 -11.62 10.64 13.26
CA SER A 97 -11.90 12.06 13.16
C SER A 97 -10.92 12.90 14.00
N ILE A 98 -10.76 12.56 15.29
CA ILE A 98 -9.84 13.24 16.19
C ILE A 98 -8.40 13.16 15.67
N TYR A 99 -8.00 11.98 15.18
CA TYR A 99 -6.66 11.77 14.64
C TYR A 99 -6.39 12.57 13.36
N LEU A 100 -7.36 12.65 12.44
CA LEU A 100 -7.21 13.31 11.15
C LEU A 100 -6.93 14.81 11.25
N TRP A 101 -7.39 15.48 12.33
CA TRP A 101 -7.03 16.88 12.60
C TRP A 101 -5.51 17.08 12.68
N ILE A 102 -4.80 16.15 13.31
CA ILE A 102 -3.32 16.17 13.38
C ILE A 102 -2.74 15.89 11.99
N GLY A 103 -3.27 14.89 11.29
CA GLY A 103 -2.81 14.49 9.96
C GLY A 103 -2.88 15.61 8.92
N ILE A 104 -3.95 16.42 8.92
CA ILE A 104 -4.11 17.56 8.01
C ILE A 104 -3.02 18.60 8.22
N PHE A 105 -2.69 18.92 9.47
CA PHE A 105 -1.63 19.88 9.77
C PHE A 105 -0.24 19.35 9.35
N GLU A 106 0.03 18.07 9.61
CA GLU A 106 1.31 17.45 9.26
C GLU A 106 1.51 17.36 7.75
N LEU A 107 0.46 16.96 7.02
CA LEU A 107 0.52 16.68 5.60
C LEU A 107 0.10 17.88 4.73
N LYS A 108 0.03 19.10 5.29
CA LYS A 108 -0.28 20.35 4.56
C LYS A 108 0.58 20.57 3.31
N ASP A 109 1.82 20.09 3.32
CA ASP A 109 2.76 20.25 2.20
C ASP A 109 2.47 19.27 1.03
N TYR A 110 1.58 18.29 1.23
CA TYR A 110 1.21 17.28 0.24
C TYR A 110 -0.13 17.67 -0.38
N PRO A 111 -0.15 18.27 -1.59
CA PRO A 111 -1.34 18.96 -2.11
C PRO A 111 -2.55 18.03 -2.30
N ILE A 112 -2.33 16.78 -2.69
CA ILE A 112 -3.39 15.81 -2.96
C ILE A 112 -3.80 15.08 -1.69
N ILE A 113 -2.83 14.56 -0.93
CA ILE A 113 -3.09 13.83 0.32
C ILE A 113 -3.81 14.73 1.32
N ASN A 114 -3.40 16.00 1.45
CA ASN A 114 -4.04 16.95 2.35
C ASN A 114 -5.52 17.16 2.04
N LYS A 115 -5.86 17.34 0.76
CA LYS A 115 -7.26 17.48 0.32
C LYS A 115 -8.06 16.21 0.61
N ILE A 116 -7.50 15.02 0.38
CA ILE A 116 -8.16 13.74 0.71
C ILE A 116 -8.42 13.64 2.22
N LEU A 117 -7.45 14.01 3.06
CA LEU A 117 -7.62 13.99 4.52
C LEU A 117 -8.69 14.98 4.99
N ILE A 118 -8.85 16.13 4.35
CA ILE A 118 -9.94 17.08 4.62
C ILE A 118 -11.30 16.45 4.34
N ILE A 119 -11.44 15.75 3.20
CA ILE A 119 -12.69 15.04 2.85
C ILE A 119 -13.03 13.99 3.92
N SER A 120 -12.04 13.16 4.29
CA SER A 120 -12.22 12.14 5.32
C SER A 120 -12.55 12.75 6.68
N LEU A 121 -11.88 13.85 7.06
CA LEU A 121 -12.13 14.54 8.33
C LEU A 121 -13.55 15.04 8.41
N ILE A 122 -14.04 15.77 7.39
CA ILE A 122 -15.40 16.32 7.39
C ILE A 122 -16.40 15.17 7.46
N THR A 123 -16.23 14.14 6.64
CA THR A 123 -17.14 12.99 6.60
C THR A 123 -17.20 12.27 7.95
N TYR A 124 -16.05 11.97 8.56
CA TYR A 124 -16.00 11.28 9.86
C TYR A 124 -16.52 12.15 11.00
N ASN A 125 -16.33 13.48 10.95
CA ASN A 125 -16.93 14.38 11.93
C ASN A 125 -18.45 14.39 11.84
N VAL A 126 -19.04 14.43 10.65
CA VAL A 126 -20.50 14.39 10.49
C VAL A 126 -21.06 13.11 11.11
N ILE A 127 -20.48 11.95 10.82
CA ILE A 127 -20.93 10.67 11.38
C ILE A 127 -20.70 10.62 12.90
N PHE A 128 -19.54 11.08 13.37
CA PHE A 128 -19.20 11.05 14.79
C PHE A 128 -20.13 11.93 15.62
N VAL A 129 -20.38 13.17 15.19
CA VAL A 129 -21.29 14.09 15.88
C VAL A 129 -22.72 13.53 15.87
N ALA A 130 -23.17 13.00 14.74
CA ALA A 130 -24.48 12.33 14.66
C ALA A 130 -24.57 11.10 15.58
N GLY A 131 -23.48 10.34 15.74
CA GLY A 131 -23.38 9.24 16.70
C GLY A 131 -23.52 9.68 18.16
N LEU A 132 -22.92 10.82 18.53
CA LEU A 132 -23.08 11.39 19.86
C LEU A 132 -24.52 11.88 20.11
N PHE A 133 -25.14 12.55 19.12
CA PHE A 133 -26.55 12.95 19.21
C PHE A 133 -27.48 11.75 19.31
N SER A 134 -27.22 10.72 18.52
CA SER A 134 -27.97 9.45 18.53
C SER A 134 -27.93 8.79 19.91
N TYR A 135 -26.75 8.71 20.53
CA TYR A 135 -26.60 8.21 21.89
C TYR A 135 -27.36 9.05 22.92
N TYR A 136 -27.26 10.38 22.82
CA TYR A 136 -27.92 11.29 23.76
C TYR A 136 -29.46 11.23 23.69
N LEU A 137 -30.02 11.13 22.48
CA LEU A 137 -31.46 11.07 22.26
C LEU A 137 -32.05 9.65 22.38
N GLY A 138 -31.20 8.61 22.43
CA GLY A 138 -31.63 7.21 22.42
C GLY A 138 -32.20 6.75 21.08
N ASP A 139 -31.91 7.47 19.99
CA ASP A 139 -32.47 7.22 18.65
C ASP A 139 -31.34 6.98 17.61
N PRO A 140 -31.23 5.77 17.01
CA PRO A 140 -30.22 5.44 16.01
C PRO A 140 -30.41 6.14 14.65
N VAL A 141 -31.53 6.82 14.40
CA VAL A 141 -31.82 7.45 13.10
C VAL A 141 -30.72 8.42 12.67
N TYR A 142 -30.18 9.24 13.59
CA TYR A 142 -29.14 10.23 13.26
C TYR A 142 -27.84 9.59 12.77
N ILE A 143 -27.32 8.58 13.50
CA ILE A 143 -26.09 7.90 13.10
C ILE A 143 -26.30 7.11 11.81
N ASN A 144 -27.44 6.43 11.68
CA ASN A 144 -27.78 5.65 10.49
C ASN A 144 -27.88 6.54 9.25
N THR A 145 -28.59 7.68 9.36
CA THR A 145 -28.75 8.65 8.28
C THR A 145 -27.42 9.26 7.88
N SER A 146 -26.63 9.71 8.85
CA SER A 146 -25.31 10.29 8.57
C SER A 146 -24.38 9.29 7.87
N PHE A 147 -24.42 8.02 8.26
CA PHE A 147 -23.63 6.96 7.63
C PHE A 147 -24.13 6.65 6.21
N ALA A 148 -25.44 6.49 6.02
CA ALA A 148 -26.06 6.21 4.73
C ALA A 148 -25.75 7.30 3.68
N PHE A 149 -25.67 8.56 4.11
CA PHE A 149 -25.34 9.70 3.25
C PHE A 149 -23.85 10.08 3.23
N SER A 150 -23.01 9.43 4.04
CA SER A 150 -21.57 9.74 4.12
C SER A 150 -20.83 9.64 2.78
N PHE A 151 -21.23 8.68 1.94
CA PHE A 151 -20.68 8.54 0.60
C PHE A 151 -20.92 9.78 -0.28
N TRP A 152 -22.11 10.40 -0.17
CA TRP A 152 -22.45 11.63 -0.90
C TRP A 152 -21.66 12.84 -0.40
N ILE A 153 -21.35 12.89 0.90
CA ILE A 153 -20.48 13.92 1.47
C ILE A 153 -19.08 13.81 0.86
N ILE A 154 -18.50 12.59 0.82
CA ILE A 154 -17.18 12.33 0.21
C ILE A 154 -17.14 12.79 -1.25
N LEU A 155 -18.23 12.51 -1.98
CA LEU A 155 -18.40 12.82 -3.39
C LEU A 155 -18.48 14.32 -3.66
N ILE A 156 -19.35 15.03 -2.94
CA ILE A 156 -19.56 16.48 -3.10
C ILE A 156 -18.27 17.23 -2.74
N LEU A 157 -17.65 16.89 -1.60
CA LEU A 157 -16.40 17.51 -1.17
C LEU A 157 -15.25 17.22 -2.13
N GLY A 158 -15.19 16.00 -2.65
CA GLY A 158 -14.19 15.64 -3.64
C GLY A 158 -14.33 16.42 -4.95
N PHE A 159 -15.56 16.60 -5.44
CA PHE A 159 -15.80 17.47 -6.59
C PHE A 159 -15.45 18.94 -6.28
N LEU A 160 -15.76 19.43 -5.08
CA LEU A 160 -15.40 20.79 -4.66
C LEU A 160 -13.88 21.01 -4.62
N LEU A 161 -13.11 20.05 -4.12
CA LEU A 161 -11.66 20.19 -3.92
C LEU A 161 -10.80 19.86 -5.14
N PHE A 162 -11.27 18.98 -6.02
CA PHE A 162 -10.53 18.47 -7.18
C PHE A 162 -11.21 18.72 -8.54
N GLY A 163 -12.44 19.25 -8.54
CA GLY A 163 -13.22 19.52 -9.75
C GLY A 163 -13.56 18.26 -10.55
N ARG A 164 -13.68 18.41 -11.88
CA ARG A 164 -13.98 17.30 -12.80
C ARG A 164 -12.95 16.16 -12.75
N LYS A 165 -11.71 16.42 -12.31
CA LYS A 165 -10.67 15.37 -12.17
C LYS A 165 -11.09 14.30 -11.15
N TYR A 166 -11.80 14.68 -10.08
CA TYR A 166 -12.27 13.74 -9.06
C TYR A 166 -13.20 12.65 -9.62
N ILE A 167 -14.08 13.05 -10.53
CA ILE A 167 -15.03 12.17 -11.22
C ILE A 167 -14.28 11.05 -11.96
N ILE A 168 -13.13 11.39 -12.55
CA ILE A 168 -12.32 10.44 -13.32
C ILE A 168 -11.63 9.43 -12.37
N VAL A 169 -11.12 9.91 -11.24
CA VAL A 169 -10.30 9.11 -10.30
C VAL A 169 -11.10 8.07 -9.55
N TRP A 170 -12.29 8.45 -9.07
CA TRP A 170 -13.17 7.51 -8.36
C TRP A 170 -13.86 6.51 -9.29
N ARG A 171 -13.53 6.51 -10.59
CA ARG A 171 -14.29 5.80 -11.62
C ARG A 171 -15.78 6.12 -11.46
N PHE A 172 -16.08 7.38 -11.13
CA PHE A 172 -17.43 7.94 -10.96
C PHE A 172 -18.32 7.72 -12.19
N MET A 173 -17.65 7.38 -13.27
CA MET A 173 -18.03 6.78 -14.52
C MET A 173 -18.79 5.44 -14.45
N SER A 174 -18.94 4.80 -13.29
CA SER A 174 -19.70 3.56 -13.16
C SER A 174 -21.21 3.84 -13.09
N PRO A 175 -22.05 3.12 -13.84
CA PRO A 175 -23.50 3.15 -13.67
C PRO A 175 -23.97 2.93 -12.23
N ALA A 176 -23.16 2.25 -11.40
CA ALA A 176 -23.47 1.98 -10.01
C ALA A 176 -23.71 3.25 -9.16
N TYR A 177 -23.04 4.37 -9.43
CA TYR A 177 -23.26 5.61 -8.69
C TYR A 177 -24.57 6.28 -9.06
N LEU A 178 -24.92 6.24 -10.34
CA LEU A 178 -26.23 6.64 -10.82
C LEU A 178 -27.32 5.75 -10.22
N THR A 179 -27.09 4.44 -10.15
CA THR A 179 -27.99 3.51 -9.45
C THR A 179 -28.18 3.91 -8.00
N LEU A 180 -27.10 4.19 -7.27
CA LEU A 180 -27.19 4.65 -5.89
C LEU A 180 -27.97 5.97 -5.75
N PHE A 181 -27.77 6.91 -6.67
CA PHE A 181 -28.53 8.16 -6.71
C PHE A 181 -30.03 7.91 -6.94
N LEU A 182 -30.37 7.07 -7.92
CA LEU A 182 -31.74 6.72 -8.25
C LEU A 182 -32.40 5.89 -7.16
N TYR A 183 -31.64 5.11 -6.38
CA TYR A 183 -32.14 4.46 -5.17
C TYR A 183 -32.59 5.49 -4.12
N ILE A 184 -31.85 6.58 -3.93
CA ILE A 184 -32.30 7.66 -3.04
C ILE A 184 -33.60 8.27 -3.56
N ILE A 185 -33.67 8.58 -4.85
CA ILE A 185 -34.89 9.14 -5.45
C ILE A 185 -36.07 8.16 -5.29
N ALA A 186 -35.84 6.87 -5.49
CA ALA A 186 -36.86 5.84 -5.28
C ALA A 186 -37.34 5.82 -3.83
N TRP A 187 -36.43 5.87 -2.87
CA TRP A 187 -36.78 5.96 -1.45
C TRP A 187 -37.55 7.22 -1.10
N LEU A 188 -37.11 8.38 -1.58
CA LEU A 188 -37.82 9.66 -1.38
C LEU A 188 -39.22 9.62 -1.99
N ALA A 189 -39.38 9.02 -3.18
CA ALA A 189 -40.67 8.84 -3.80
C ALA A 189 -41.57 7.92 -2.97
N VAL A 190 -41.05 6.79 -2.48
CA VAL A 190 -41.78 5.87 -1.59
C VAL A 190 -42.25 6.58 -0.32
N VAL A 191 -41.36 7.31 0.35
CA VAL A 191 -41.69 8.07 1.58
C VAL A 191 -42.75 9.14 1.30
N PHE A 192 -42.59 9.90 0.22
CA PHE A 192 -43.54 10.92 -0.17
C PHE A 192 -44.92 10.33 -0.48
N ILE A 193 -44.98 9.23 -1.24
CA ILE A 193 -46.24 8.57 -1.60
C ILE A 193 -46.92 8.01 -0.35
N ASN A 194 -46.17 7.36 0.55
CA ASN A 194 -46.68 6.87 1.84
C ASN A 194 -47.24 7.98 2.73
N GLN A 195 -46.65 9.18 2.67
CA GLN A 195 -47.06 10.31 3.49
C GLN A 195 -48.28 11.06 2.92
N TYR A 196 -48.38 11.18 1.59
CA TYR A 196 -49.34 12.08 0.93
C TYR A 196 -50.41 11.39 0.08
N THR A 197 -50.39 10.07 -0.04
CA THR A 197 -51.39 9.32 -0.83
C THR A 197 -51.95 8.14 -0.03
N PRO A 198 -53.12 7.59 -0.42
CA PRO A 198 -53.67 6.39 0.22
C PRO A 198 -52.92 5.10 -0.15
N LEU A 199 -51.87 5.17 -0.98
CA LEU A 199 -51.04 4.03 -1.34
C LEU A 199 -49.98 3.79 -0.27
N THR A 200 -50.02 2.62 0.38
CA THR A 200 -49.04 2.22 1.38
C THR A 200 -48.01 1.24 0.79
N PHE A 201 -46.83 1.76 0.48
CA PHE A 201 -45.67 0.95 0.12
C PHE A 201 -45.11 0.24 1.34
N ILE A 202 -44.82 -1.05 1.16
CA ILE A 202 -44.33 -1.92 2.21
C ILE A 202 -42.80 -1.85 2.24
N VAL A 203 -42.30 -1.32 3.35
CA VAL A 203 -40.89 -0.99 3.53
C VAL A 203 -40.09 -2.20 4.02
N ASP A 204 -40.65 -3.00 4.94
CA ASP A 204 -39.87 -4.00 5.71
C ASP A 204 -40.51 -5.40 5.83
N ARG A 205 -41.59 -5.73 5.08
CA ARG A 205 -42.21 -7.06 5.20
C ARG A 205 -41.54 -8.08 4.27
N PRO A 206 -40.99 -9.19 4.81
CA PRO A 206 -40.46 -10.27 3.99
C PRO A 206 -41.59 -11.01 3.27
N ILE A 207 -41.28 -11.55 2.10
CA ILE A 207 -42.19 -12.43 1.36
C ILE A 207 -42.49 -13.67 2.22
N GLY A 208 -43.77 -13.93 2.52
CA GLY A 208 -44.21 -15.10 3.28
C GLY A 208 -44.64 -14.84 4.72
N SER A 209 -44.67 -13.58 5.19
CA SER A 209 -45.43 -13.23 6.39
C SER A 209 -46.92 -13.58 6.20
N SER A 210 -47.62 -13.97 7.27
CA SER A 210 -49.00 -14.49 7.26
C SER A 210 -50.06 -13.62 6.57
N GLU A 211 -49.75 -12.36 6.24
CA GLU A 211 -50.65 -11.38 5.60
C GLU A 211 -50.19 -10.91 4.20
N PHE A 212 -49.18 -11.55 3.57
CA PHE A 212 -48.59 -11.05 2.32
C PHE A 212 -49.49 -11.31 1.09
N LYS A 213 -49.99 -10.24 0.43
CA LYS A 213 -50.77 -10.32 -0.83
C LYS A 213 -49.87 -10.20 -2.06
N ILE A 214 -50.34 -10.67 -3.23
CA ILE A 214 -49.60 -10.51 -4.51
C ILE A 214 -49.40 -9.03 -4.87
N THR A 215 -50.37 -8.17 -4.54
CA THR A 215 -50.26 -6.72 -4.71
C THR A 215 -49.09 -6.13 -3.93
N ASP A 216 -48.81 -6.67 -2.75
CA ASP A 216 -47.75 -6.22 -1.85
C ASP A 216 -46.37 -6.39 -2.46
N LEU A 217 -46.20 -7.34 -3.38
CA LEU A 217 -44.95 -7.54 -4.13
C LEU A 217 -44.60 -6.34 -5.00
N PHE A 218 -45.58 -5.76 -5.69
CA PHE A 218 -45.35 -4.62 -6.61
C PHE A 218 -45.17 -3.30 -5.85
N PHE A 219 -45.76 -3.19 -4.66
CA PHE A 219 -45.61 -2.04 -3.76
C PHE A 219 -44.46 -2.21 -2.75
N ASN A 220 -43.61 -3.21 -2.93
CA ASN A 220 -42.45 -3.45 -2.09
C ASN A 220 -41.23 -2.66 -2.60
N VAL A 221 -40.48 -2.01 -1.70
CA VAL A 221 -39.32 -1.18 -2.08
C VAL A 221 -38.26 -1.98 -2.86
N TYR A 222 -38.07 -3.26 -2.56
CA TYR A 222 -37.10 -4.12 -3.24
C TYR A 222 -37.47 -4.33 -4.71
N PHE A 223 -38.77 -4.48 -5.01
CA PHE A 223 -39.25 -4.57 -6.40
C PHE A 223 -39.00 -3.27 -7.17
N ILE A 224 -39.23 -2.12 -6.53
CA ILE A 224 -38.94 -0.80 -7.13
C ILE A 224 -37.44 -0.67 -7.43
N LEU A 225 -36.56 -1.06 -6.50
CA LEU A 225 -35.11 -1.04 -6.72
C LEU A 225 -34.69 -1.97 -7.87
N ILE A 226 -35.32 -3.15 -8.00
CA ILE A 226 -35.12 -4.04 -9.16
C ILE A 226 -35.57 -3.33 -10.45
N ALA A 227 -36.74 -2.70 -10.47
CA ALA A 227 -37.24 -1.97 -11.64
C ALA A 227 -36.31 -0.81 -12.02
N VAL A 228 -35.79 -0.06 -11.05
CA VAL A 228 -34.79 0.99 -11.25
C VAL A 228 -33.52 0.42 -11.88
N ASN A 229 -33.00 -0.72 -11.40
CA ASN A 229 -31.83 -1.37 -11.99
C ASN A 229 -32.02 -1.72 -13.47
N TRP A 230 -33.20 -2.25 -13.82
CA TRP A 230 -33.53 -2.56 -15.21
C TRP A 230 -33.68 -1.29 -16.07
N GLY A 231 -34.33 -0.26 -15.53
CA GLY A 231 -34.42 1.05 -16.20
C GLY A 231 -33.04 1.63 -16.52
N ILE A 232 -32.14 1.63 -15.53
CA ILE A 232 -30.75 2.07 -15.71
C ILE A 232 -30.03 1.19 -16.72
N TYR A 233 -30.19 -0.13 -16.66
CA TYR A 233 -29.57 -1.03 -17.61
C TYR A 233 -29.88 -0.64 -19.06
N PHE A 234 -31.15 -0.37 -19.37
CA PHE A 234 -31.57 0.04 -20.72
C PHE A 234 -31.06 1.43 -21.13
N VAL A 235 -31.06 2.40 -20.22
CA VAL A 235 -30.70 3.81 -20.53
C VAL A 235 -29.20 4.09 -20.32
N SER A 236 -28.46 3.18 -19.69
CA SER A 236 -27.05 3.34 -19.27
C SER A 236 -26.13 3.83 -20.38
N GLY A 237 -26.32 3.37 -21.62
CA GLY A 237 -25.51 3.76 -22.77
C GLY A 237 -25.55 5.28 -23.04
N PHE A 238 -26.74 5.89 -22.98
CA PHE A 238 -26.89 7.32 -23.20
C PHE A 238 -26.35 8.15 -22.03
N ILE A 239 -26.63 7.70 -20.79
CA ILE A 239 -26.23 8.43 -19.59
C ILE A 239 -24.72 8.44 -19.45
N LEU A 240 -24.06 7.31 -19.70
CA LEU A 240 -22.61 7.22 -19.70
C LEU A 240 -21.99 8.15 -20.75
N ASP A 241 -22.48 8.19 -21.99
CA ASP A 241 -21.91 9.13 -22.99
C ASP A 241 -21.84 10.57 -22.47
N LYS A 242 -22.91 11.04 -21.80
CA LYS A 242 -23.01 12.38 -21.25
C LYS A 242 -22.12 12.58 -20.02
N LEU A 243 -22.19 11.66 -19.05
CA LEU A 243 -21.39 11.74 -17.81
C LEU A 243 -19.89 11.64 -18.11
N LEU A 244 -19.52 10.79 -19.07
CA LEU A 244 -18.14 10.54 -19.46
C LEU A 244 -17.63 11.55 -20.50
N GLY A 245 -18.46 12.47 -20.99
CA GLY A 245 -18.05 13.37 -22.08
C GLY A 245 -17.51 12.62 -23.30
N ILE A 246 -18.09 11.46 -23.62
CA ILE A 246 -17.66 10.64 -24.74
C ILE A 246 -18.22 11.22 -26.02
N HIS A 247 -17.34 11.48 -26.98
CA HIS A 247 -17.71 11.97 -28.30
C HIS A 247 -17.59 10.86 -29.34
N LYS A 248 -18.50 10.84 -30.32
CA LYS A 248 -18.47 9.86 -31.41
C LYS A 248 -17.18 10.01 -32.22
N VAL A 249 -16.48 8.90 -32.44
CA VAL A 249 -15.26 8.88 -33.26
C VAL A 249 -15.61 9.07 -34.73
N ARG A 250 -14.82 9.90 -35.43
CA ARG A 250 -14.87 10.11 -36.88
C ARG A 250 -13.68 9.53 -37.63
N ASP A 251 -12.62 9.17 -36.92
CA ASP A 251 -11.42 8.57 -37.51
C ASP A 251 -11.74 7.21 -38.16
N GLU A 252 -11.63 7.14 -39.49
CA GLU A 252 -11.93 5.95 -40.27
C GLU A 252 -10.97 4.79 -39.97
N ASN A 253 -9.70 5.07 -39.70
CA ASN A 253 -8.70 4.01 -39.47
C ASN A 253 -9.01 3.29 -38.15
N LEU A 254 -9.29 4.07 -37.10
CA LEU A 254 -9.70 3.53 -35.82
C LEU A 254 -11.02 2.74 -35.92
N LEU A 255 -11.99 3.26 -36.67
CA LEU A 255 -13.26 2.55 -36.93
C LEU A 255 -13.05 1.25 -37.70
N LYS A 256 -12.13 1.20 -38.68
CA LYS A 256 -11.76 -0.03 -39.40
C LYS A 256 -11.14 -1.06 -38.46
N ILE A 257 -10.21 -0.66 -37.61
CA ILE A 257 -9.57 -1.55 -36.61
C ILE A 257 -10.63 -2.16 -35.68
N ILE A 258 -11.50 -1.33 -35.10
CA ILE A 258 -12.54 -1.80 -34.16
C ILE A 258 -13.56 -2.69 -34.87
N ASN A 259 -13.93 -2.37 -36.12
CA ASN A 259 -14.83 -3.22 -36.88
C ASN A 259 -14.23 -4.60 -37.16
N LYS A 260 -12.92 -4.68 -37.46
CA LYS A 260 -12.21 -5.95 -37.58
C LYS A 260 -12.23 -6.73 -36.26
N LEU A 261 -11.84 -6.10 -35.16
CA LEU A 261 -11.87 -6.71 -33.82
C LEU A 261 -13.27 -7.23 -33.42
N LYS A 262 -14.31 -6.47 -33.74
CA LYS A 262 -15.71 -6.86 -33.54
C LYS A 262 -16.07 -8.14 -34.29
N VAL A 263 -15.61 -8.28 -35.53
CA VAL A 263 -15.80 -9.48 -36.35
C VAL A 263 -15.03 -10.66 -35.75
N ASP A 264 -13.76 -10.47 -35.40
CA ASP A 264 -12.91 -11.52 -34.82
C ASP A 264 -13.47 -12.05 -33.48
N ILE A 265 -14.03 -11.17 -32.64
CA ILE A 265 -14.69 -11.54 -31.37
C ILE A 265 -16.09 -12.18 -31.60
N GLY A 266 -16.64 -12.05 -32.81
CA GLY A 266 -17.90 -12.65 -33.23
C GLY A 266 -19.14 -11.87 -32.82
N ILE A 267 -19.07 -10.55 -32.71
CA ILE A 267 -20.23 -9.69 -32.39
C ILE A 267 -21.00 -9.37 -33.67
N LYS A 268 -22.28 -9.78 -33.69
CA LYS A 268 -23.24 -9.39 -34.72
C LYS A 268 -23.88 -8.03 -34.38
N GLY A 269 -24.09 -7.18 -35.38
CA GLY A 269 -24.72 -5.87 -35.27
C GLY A 269 -23.75 -4.70 -35.11
N LYS A 270 -24.32 -3.50 -34.97
CA LYS A 270 -23.58 -2.25 -34.83
C LYS A 270 -23.06 -2.09 -33.39
N VAL A 271 -21.81 -1.67 -33.26
CA VAL A 271 -21.22 -1.20 -32.00
C VAL A 271 -20.91 0.27 -32.18
N LYS A 272 -21.43 1.14 -31.30
CA LYS A 272 -21.14 2.58 -31.35
C LYS A 272 -19.77 2.81 -30.73
N VAL A 273 -18.91 3.54 -31.44
CA VAL A 273 -17.55 3.86 -30.98
C VAL A 273 -17.48 5.32 -30.55
N GLY A 274 -17.03 5.54 -29.33
CA GLY A 274 -16.78 6.85 -28.76
C GLY A 274 -15.32 7.01 -28.29
N PHE A 275 -14.92 8.25 -28.07
CA PHE A 275 -13.62 8.63 -27.54
C PHE A 275 -13.79 9.63 -26.40
N GLY A 276 -13.02 9.44 -25.33
CA GLY A 276 -12.90 10.36 -24.21
C GLY A 276 -11.41 10.70 -23.95
N LYS A 277 -11.13 11.98 -23.71
CA LYS A 277 -9.75 12.48 -23.53
C LYS A 277 -9.29 12.34 -22.07
N TYR A 278 -8.37 11.41 -21.80
CA TYR A 278 -7.90 11.07 -20.45
C TYR A 278 -6.43 10.63 -20.43
N PRO A 279 -5.68 10.84 -19.33
CA PRO A 279 -4.23 10.57 -19.28
C PRO A 279 -3.82 9.09 -19.30
N ILE A 280 -4.77 8.15 -19.44
CA ILE A 280 -4.53 6.69 -19.45
C ILE A 280 -5.06 6.13 -20.77
N LEU A 281 -4.33 5.22 -21.39
CA LEU A 281 -4.88 4.36 -22.44
C LEU A 281 -5.74 3.25 -21.83
N ASN A 282 -7.05 3.31 -22.06
CA ASN A 282 -7.99 2.27 -21.68
C ASN A 282 -9.13 2.20 -22.70
N ALA A 283 -9.99 1.19 -22.58
CA ALA A 283 -11.29 1.19 -23.25
C ALA A 283 -12.35 0.67 -22.28
N MET A 284 -13.61 0.92 -22.60
CA MET A 284 -14.74 0.46 -21.81
C MET A 284 -15.85 0.02 -22.75
N ALA A 285 -16.30 -1.22 -22.62
CA ALA A 285 -17.57 -1.66 -23.20
C ALA A 285 -18.73 -1.40 -22.24
N TYR A 286 -19.81 -0.81 -22.74
CA TYR A 286 -20.96 -0.43 -21.93
C TYR A 286 -22.26 -0.40 -22.74
N GLY A 287 -23.36 -0.21 -22.01
CA GLY A 287 -24.72 -0.24 -22.53
C GLY A 287 -25.40 -1.60 -22.40
N SER A 288 -26.68 -1.63 -22.78
CA SER A 288 -27.51 -2.83 -22.75
C SER A 288 -27.17 -3.76 -23.93
N VAL A 289 -27.73 -4.97 -23.92
CA VAL A 289 -27.62 -5.90 -25.07
C VAL A 289 -28.22 -5.32 -26.36
N PHE A 290 -29.12 -4.34 -26.24
CA PHE A 290 -29.77 -3.64 -27.35
C PHE A 290 -29.01 -2.37 -27.79
N ASP A 291 -28.17 -1.79 -26.92
CA ASP A 291 -27.36 -0.61 -27.21
C ASP A 291 -25.87 -0.86 -26.90
N LYS A 292 -25.18 -1.53 -27.83
CA LYS A 292 -23.77 -1.91 -27.67
C LYS A 292 -22.85 -0.73 -27.96
N ARG A 293 -22.05 -0.32 -26.97
CA ARG A 293 -21.12 0.81 -27.09
C ARG A 293 -19.73 0.43 -26.60
N ILE A 294 -18.73 1.09 -27.19
CA ILE A 294 -17.35 1.04 -26.73
C ILE A 294 -16.77 2.46 -26.73
N ALA A 295 -16.11 2.82 -25.64
CA ALA A 295 -15.40 4.07 -25.50
C ALA A 295 -13.91 3.82 -25.39
N ILE A 296 -13.13 4.54 -26.20
CA ILE A 296 -11.68 4.58 -26.11
C ILE A 296 -11.31 5.78 -25.24
N ILE A 297 -10.42 5.55 -24.28
CA ILE A 297 -9.97 6.51 -23.29
C ILE A 297 -8.48 6.66 -23.54
N ALA A 298 -8.02 7.84 -23.97
CA ALA A 298 -6.59 8.13 -24.16
C ALA A 298 -6.32 9.64 -24.14
N ASP A 299 -5.06 10.07 -23.95
CA ASP A 299 -4.71 11.50 -23.88
C ASP A 299 -4.83 12.15 -25.26
N ASP A 300 -4.49 11.37 -26.29
CA ASP A 300 -4.61 11.74 -27.69
C ASP A 300 -5.01 10.50 -28.49
N ILE A 301 -6.02 10.66 -29.35
CA ILE A 301 -6.52 9.61 -30.24
C ILE A 301 -5.46 9.18 -31.27
N ASN A 302 -4.54 10.09 -31.60
CA ASN A 302 -3.50 9.88 -32.61
C ASN A 302 -2.23 9.23 -32.05
N GLN A 303 -2.08 9.12 -30.72
CA GLN A 303 -0.86 8.62 -30.07
C GLN A 303 -1.06 7.25 -29.40
N ILE A 304 -2.08 6.51 -29.82
CA ILE A 304 -2.40 5.22 -29.22
C ILE A 304 -1.58 4.11 -29.91
N PRO A 305 -0.76 3.34 -29.17
CA PRO A 305 -0.11 2.16 -29.73
C PRO A 305 -1.15 1.14 -30.21
N GLU A 306 -1.13 0.83 -31.51
CA GLU A 306 -2.15 0.01 -32.17
C GLU A 306 -2.27 -1.39 -31.54
N ASP A 307 -1.15 -2.02 -31.19
CA ASP A 307 -1.14 -3.33 -30.51
C ASP A 307 -1.91 -3.29 -29.18
N GLU A 308 -1.66 -2.27 -28.36
CA GLU A 308 -2.29 -2.16 -27.04
C GLU A 308 -3.77 -1.86 -27.17
N LEU A 309 -4.12 -0.98 -28.11
CA LEU A 309 -5.51 -0.71 -28.47
C LEU A 309 -6.24 -1.97 -28.88
N LYS A 310 -5.67 -2.78 -29.78
CA LYS A 310 -6.26 -4.06 -30.23
C LYS A 310 -6.51 -4.98 -29.04
N GLY A 311 -5.54 -5.12 -28.14
CA GLY A 311 -5.65 -5.97 -26.95
C GLY A 311 -6.77 -5.53 -26.01
N ILE A 312 -6.79 -4.24 -25.64
CA ILE A 312 -7.79 -3.70 -24.71
C ILE A 312 -9.19 -3.73 -25.35
N VAL A 313 -9.32 -3.31 -26.61
CA VAL A 313 -10.61 -3.34 -27.33
C VAL A 313 -11.11 -4.77 -27.52
N ALA A 314 -10.25 -5.73 -27.84
CA ALA A 314 -10.64 -7.14 -27.94
C ALA A 314 -11.20 -7.67 -26.61
N HIS A 315 -10.59 -7.32 -25.49
CA HIS A 315 -11.05 -7.65 -24.14
C HIS A 315 -12.43 -7.03 -23.83
N GLU A 316 -12.60 -5.74 -24.08
CA GLU A 316 -13.87 -5.05 -23.83
C GLU A 316 -15.01 -5.55 -24.75
N LEU A 317 -14.71 -5.83 -26.02
CA LEU A 317 -15.67 -6.46 -26.92
C LEU A 317 -16.01 -7.89 -26.46
N ALA A 318 -15.06 -8.62 -25.86
CA ALA A 318 -15.35 -9.92 -25.28
C ALA A 318 -16.38 -9.84 -24.15
N HIS A 319 -16.36 -8.79 -23.31
CA HIS A 319 -17.42 -8.50 -22.33
C HIS A 319 -18.77 -8.29 -22.99
N THR A 320 -18.81 -7.49 -24.06
CA THR A 320 -20.04 -7.25 -24.85
C THR A 320 -20.61 -8.54 -25.41
N LYS A 321 -19.76 -9.38 -26.02
CA LYS A 321 -20.18 -10.67 -26.59
C LYS A 321 -20.62 -11.66 -25.51
N GLY A 322 -19.99 -11.63 -24.34
CA GLY A 322 -20.37 -12.43 -23.17
C GLY A 322 -21.64 -11.95 -22.47
N LYS A 323 -22.20 -10.79 -22.87
CA LYS A 323 -23.35 -10.14 -22.22
C LYS A 323 -23.13 -9.91 -20.72
N HIS A 324 -21.90 -9.57 -20.33
CA HIS A 324 -21.54 -9.49 -18.91
C HIS A 324 -22.33 -8.41 -18.15
N THR A 325 -22.71 -7.31 -18.81
CA THR A 325 -23.58 -6.28 -18.21
C THR A 325 -24.95 -6.85 -17.85
N LEU A 326 -25.55 -7.67 -18.72
CA LEU A 326 -26.83 -8.35 -18.44
C LEU A 326 -26.70 -9.35 -17.29
N ILE A 327 -25.61 -10.14 -17.28
CA ILE A 327 -25.35 -11.11 -16.21
C ILE A 327 -25.23 -10.38 -14.86
N LEU A 328 -24.52 -9.25 -14.83
CA LEU A 328 -24.38 -8.46 -13.61
C LEU A 328 -25.72 -7.88 -13.14
N THR A 329 -26.54 -7.36 -14.06
CA THR A 329 -27.91 -6.91 -13.74
C THR A 329 -28.76 -8.04 -13.16
N LEU A 330 -28.71 -9.25 -13.75
CA LEU A 330 -29.41 -10.41 -13.21
C LEU A 330 -28.92 -10.81 -11.82
N ILE A 331 -27.60 -10.83 -11.59
CA ILE A 331 -27.03 -11.10 -10.27
C ILE A 331 -27.54 -10.09 -9.24
N THR A 332 -27.56 -8.79 -9.58
CA THR A 332 -28.08 -7.76 -8.67
C THR A 332 -29.58 -7.89 -8.43
N SER A 333 -30.37 -8.30 -9.42
CA SER A 333 -31.81 -8.57 -9.23
C SER A 333 -32.05 -9.78 -8.34
N VAL A 334 -31.27 -10.86 -8.50
CA VAL A 334 -31.35 -12.05 -7.64
C VAL A 334 -30.93 -11.71 -6.21
N ASP A 335 -29.87 -10.91 -6.02
CA ASP A 335 -29.45 -10.45 -4.69
C ASP A 335 -30.57 -9.68 -3.97
N LEU A 336 -31.18 -8.70 -4.64
CA LEU A 336 -32.32 -7.95 -4.09
C LEU A 336 -33.53 -8.85 -3.81
N PHE A 337 -33.82 -9.81 -4.68
CA PHE A 337 -34.92 -10.75 -4.47
C PHE A 337 -34.68 -11.66 -3.25
N VAL A 338 -33.46 -12.19 -3.09
CA VAL A 338 -33.08 -13.01 -1.93
C VAL A 338 -33.15 -12.19 -0.65
N ARG A 339 -32.70 -10.93 -0.68
CA ARG A 339 -32.80 -10.01 0.46
C ARG A 339 -34.24 -9.75 0.86
N MET A 340 -35.11 -9.49 -0.12
CA MET A 340 -36.55 -9.33 0.08
C MET A 340 -37.18 -10.60 0.70
N PHE A 341 -36.78 -11.78 0.25
CA PHE A 341 -37.26 -13.05 0.81
C PHE A 341 -36.79 -13.28 2.25
N LEU A 342 -35.54 -12.94 2.56
CA LEU A 342 -34.93 -13.15 3.89
C LEU A 342 -35.17 -11.99 4.87
N GLY A 343 -35.84 -10.91 4.45
CA GLY A 343 -36.01 -9.70 5.27
C GLY A 343 -34.69 -8.97 5.59
N ILE A 344 -33.67 -9.14 4.75
CA ILE A 344 -32.37 -8.47 4.89
C ILE A 344 -32.46 -7.12 4.19
N PRO A 345 -32.03 -6.00 4.82
CA PRO A 345 -32.10 -4.67 4.20
C PRO A 345 -31.49 -4.62 2.79
N ALA A 346 -32.07 -3.83 1.89
CA ALA A 346 -31.57 -3.71 0.52
C ALA A 346 -30.33 -2.80 0.45
N THR A 347 -30.38 -1.67 1.15
CA THR A 347 -29.40 -0.59 1.08
C THR A 347 -29.16 0.02 2.46
N TYR A 348 -28.25 1.00 2.55
CA TYR A 348 -28.10 1.78 3.80
C TYR A 348 -29.26 2.74 4.03
N TYR A 349 -30.04 3.08 2.98
CA TYR A 349 -31.16 4.01 3.08
C TYR A 349 -32.36 3.42 3.81
N ASP A 350 -32.46 2.08 3.86
CA ASP A 350 -33.45 1.36 4.67
C ASP A 350 -33.35 1.76 6.15
N TYR A 351 -32.15 2.08 6.65
CA TYR A 351 -31.95 2.55 8.04
C TYR A 351 -32.29 4.03 8.26
N THR A 352 -32.55 4.78 7.19
CA THR A 352 -32.97 6.20 7.23
C THR A 352 -34.47 6.33 7.06
N PHE A 353 -35.03 5.60 6.11
CA PHE A 353 -36.44 5.75 5.68
C PHE A 353 -37.34 4.58 6.10
N GLY A 354 -36.75 3.48 6.59
CA GLY A 354 -37.45 2.31 7.11
C GLY A 354 -37.05 1.97 8.55
N ASN A 355 -37.43 0.79 9.02
CA ASN A 355 -37.10 0.31 10.37
C ASN A 355 -36.59 -1.14 10.35
N PRO A 356 -35.38 -1.38 9.80
CA PRO A 356 -34.83 -2.71 9.65
C PRO A 356 -34.49 -3.36 11.00
N GLN A 357 -34.84 -4.64 11.15
CA GLN A 357 -34.57 -5.40 12.38
C GLN A 357 -33.07 -5.69 12.59
N LEU A 358 -32.30 -5.85 11.51
CA LEU A 358 -30.87 -6.14 11.58
C LEU A 358 -30.10 -4.85 11.92
N PRO A 359 -29.28 -4.78 12.99
CA PRO A 359 -28.49 -3.57 13.27
C PRO A 359 -27.48 -3.24 12.15
N MET A 360 -27.24 -1.95 11.92
CA MET A 360 -26.44 -1.45 10.79
C MET A 360 -25.01 -2.02 10.76
N ILE A 361 -24.38 -2.24 11.91
CA ILE A 361 -23.02 -2.82 11.94
C ILE A 361 -22.97 -4.25 11.41
N TYR A 362 -23.96 -5.09 11.74
CA TYR A 362 -24.05 -6.44 11.21
C TYR A 362 -24.38 -6.44 9.73
N PHE A 363 -25.19 -5.48 9.28
CA PHE A 363 -25.44 -5.26 7.87
C PHE A 363 -24.18 -4.85 7.09
N ILE A 364 -23.32 -4.00 7.64
CA ILE A 364 -22.01 -3.66 7.04
C ILE A 364 -21.14 -4.91 6.90
N ILE A 365 -21.05 -5.74 7.95
CA ILE A 365 -20.24 -6.97 7.94
C ILE A 365 -20.81 -7.99 6.93
N LEU A 366 -22.13 -8.16 6.89
CA LEU A 366 -22.80 -9.03 5.94
C LEU A 366 -22.56 -8.59 4.50
N ASN A 367 -22.70 -7.28 4.20
CA ASN A 367 -22.41 -6.75 2.87
C ASN A 367 -20.94 -6.91 2.49
N LEU A 368 -20.01 -6.79 3.43
CA LEU A 368 -18.59 -7.06 3.15
C LEU A 368 -18.36 -8.53 2.76
N ALA A 369 -19.05 -9.47 3.43
CA ALA A 369 -18.98 -10.89 3.08
C ALA A 369 -19.60 -11.19 1.70
N ILE A 370 -20.81 -10.68 1.44
CA ILE A 370 -21.49 -10.80 0.14
C ILE A 370 -20.64 -10.18 -0.97
N TYR A 371 -20.06 -9.01 -0.73
CA TYR A 371 -19.18 -8.32 -1.67
C TYR A 371 -17.98 -9.18 -2.10
N ILE A 372 -17.31 -9.85 -1.15
CA ILE A 372 -16.19 -10.77 -1.46
C ILE A 372 -16.65 -11.91 -2.39
N ILE A 373 -17.86 -12.44 -2.16
CA ILE A 373 -18.44 -13.51 -2.98
C ILE A 373 -18.79 -12.98 -4.38
N LEU A 374 -19.49 -11.85 -4.48
CA LEU A 374 -19.85 -11.23 -5.75
C LEU A 374 -18.62 -10.91 -6.61
N PHE A 375 -17.53 -10.51 -5.98
CA PHE A 375 -16.27 -10.23 -6.68
C PHE A 375 -15.64 -11.47 -7.29
N ILE A 376 -15.85 -12.66 -6.73
CA ILE A 376 -15.43 -13.91 -7.39
C ILE A 376 -16.15 -14.06 -8.72
N PHE A 377 -17.46 -13.78 -8.79
CA PHE A 377 -18.22 -13.82 -10.05
C PHE A 377 -17.72 -12.79 -11.06
N VAL A 378 -17.49 -11.55 -10.63
CA VAL A 378 -16.91 -10.50 -11.48
C VAL A 378 -15.56 -10.95 -12.06
N ARG A 379 -14.68 -11.50 -11.23
CA ARG A 379 -13.39 -12.03 -11.69
C ARG A 379 -13.50 -13.21 -12.65
N ILE A 380 -14.52 -14.05 -12.50
CA ILE A 380 -14.79 -15.13 -13.46
C ILE A 380 -15.18 -14.53 -14.82
N LEU A 381 -15.96 -13.46 -14.83
CA LEU A 381 -16.31 -12.72 -16.05
C LEU A 381 -15.07 -12.07 -16.68
N GLU A 382 -14.17 -11.50 -15.87
CA GLU A 382 -12.86 -11.00 -16.34
C GLU A 382 -12.05 -12.10 -17.04
N GLY A 383 -11.83 -13.24 -16.37
CA GLY A 383 -11.07 -14.34 -16.96
C GLY A 383 -11.74 -14.95 -18.21
N LYS A 384 -13.08 -14.90 -18.31
CA LYS A 384 -13.81 -15.31 -19.52
C LYS A 384 -13.57 -14.34 -20.69
N ALA A 385 -13.47 -13.05 -20.41
CA ALA A 385 -13.14 -12.04 -21.43
C ALA A 385 -11.68 -12.17 -21.88
N ASP A 386 -10.74 -12.31 -20.94
CA ASP A 386 -9.32 -12.55 -21.23
C ASP A 386 -9.14 -13.80 -22.11
N LEU A 387 -9.80 -14.92 -21.76
CA LEU A 387 -9.76 -16.15 -22.55
C LEU A 387 -10.34 -15.97 -23.96
N LYS A 388 -11.35 -15.13 -24.12
CA LYS A 388 -12.00 -14.90 -25.41
C LYS A 388 -11.16 -13.99 -26.31
N ALA A 389 -10.58 -12.93 -25.76
CA ALA A 389 -9.61 -12.10 -26.47
C ALA A 389 -8.40 -12.92 -26.93
N LYS A 390 -7.91 -13.81 -26.04
CA LYS A 390 -6.87 -14.79 -26.38
C LYS A 390 -7.28 -15.70 -27.54
N LYS A 391 -8.47 -16.30 -27.49
CA LYS A 391 -8.97 -17.18 -28.57
C LYS A 391 -9.16 -16.46 -29.91
N ALA A 392 -9.41 -15.15 -29.87
CA ALA A 392 -9.47 -14.30 -31.05
C ALA A 392 -8.09 -13.86 -31.58
N GLY A 393 -6.99 -14.30 -30.95
CA GLY A 393 -5.63 -14.02 -31.40
C GLY A 393 -4.93 -12.83 -30.73
N TYR A 394 -5.58 -12.15 -29.78
CA TYR A 394 -5.10 -10.89 -29.20
C TYR A 394 -4.37 -11.05 -27.85
N ALA A 395 -3.72 -12.20 -27.63
CA ALA A 395 -3.11 -12.54 -26.34
C ALA A 395 -1.88 -11.68 -26.03
N ASN A 396 -1.00 -11.47 -27.01
CA ASN A 396 0.23 -10.71 -26.82
C ASN A 396 -0.08 -9.22 -26.67
N GLU A 397 -1.01 -8.71 -27.47
CA GLU A 397 -1.55 -7.36 -27.46
C GLU A 397 -2.11 -7.01 -26.08
N LEU A 398 -2.96 -7.89 -25.52
CA LEU A 398 -3.55 -7.70 -24.20
C LEU A 398 -2.49 -7.77 -23.09
N ALA A 399 -1.53 -8.70 -23.16
CA ALA A 399 -0.45 -8.77 -22.19
C ALA A 399 0.48 -7.53 -22.23
N LYS A 400 0.74 -6.97 -23.42
CA LYS A 400 1.45 -5.68 -23.59
C LYS A 400 0.65 -4.56 -22.92
N ALA A 401 -0.65 -4.49 -23.15
CA ALA A 401 -1.51 -3.45 -22.55
C ALA A 401 -1.54 -3.55 -21.02
N LEU A 402 -1.67 -4.76 -20.46
CA LEU A 402 -1.65 -4.98 -19.00
C LEU A 402 -0.31 -4.57 -18.38
N TYR A 403 0.81 -4.80 -19.07
CA TYR A 403 2.12 -4.35 -18.62
C TYR A 403 2.19 -2.82 -18.54
N THR A 404 1.72 -2.11 -19.57
CA THR A 404 1.67 -0.64 -19.57
C THR A 404 0.72 -0.08 -18.52
N LEU A 405 -0.47 -0.65 -18.38
CA LEU A 405 -1.42 -0.23 -17.35
C LEU A 405 -0.83 -0.40 -15.94
N GLU A 406 -0.23 -1.56 -15.64
CA GLU A 406 0.39 -1.77 -14.33
C GLU A 406 1.55 -0.81 -14.07
N SER A 407 2.33 -0.45 -15.10
CA SER A 407 3.39 0.55 -14.99
C SER A 407 2.87 1.97 -14.75
N PHE A 408 1.72 2.33 -15.34
CA PHE A 408 1.07 3.61 -15.06
C PHE A 408 0.60 3.71 -13.60
N TYR A 409 0.15 2.59 -13.02
CA TYR A 409 -0.28 2.52 -11.62
C TYR A 409 0.87 2.31 -10.62
N SER A 410 2.11 2.02 -11.06
CA SER A 410 3.24 1.90 -10.12
C SER A 410 3.64 3.24 -9.51
N SER A 411 3.58 4.33 -10.29
CA SER A 411 4.05 5.67 -9.94
C SER A 411 3.17 6.41 -8.91
N GLY A 412 1.99 5.86 -8.58
CA GLY A 412 0.97 6.53 -7.76
C GLY A 412 0.22 5.59 -6.81
N ARG A 413 0.85 4.49 -6.39
CA ARG A 413 0.26 3.50 -5.46
C ARG A 413 0.22 4.03 -4.00
N GLU A 414 -0.41 5.18 -3.80
CA GLU A 414 -0.77 5.68 -2.46
C GLU A 414 -2.23 5.32 -2.18
N ILE A 415 -2.44 4.33 -1.30
CA ILE A 415 -3.75 4.04 -0.67
C ILE A 415 -4.91 3.98 -1.69
N GLY A 416 -4.84 3.08 -2.68
CA GLY A 416 -5.96 2.76 -3.57
C GLY A 416 -6.43 3.87 -4.53
N LEU A 417 -5.81 5.05 -4.52
CA LEU A 417 -6.11 6.18 -5.41
C LEU A 417 -4.85 6.55 -6.20
N ASN A 418 -4.95 6.63 -7.54
CA ASN A 418 -3.81 7.08 -8.35
C ASN A 418 -3.69 8.60 -8.27
N THR A 419 -2.74 9.08 -7.46
CA THR A 419 -2.44 10.50 -7.25
C THR A 419 -2.12 11.24 -8.55
N MET A 420 -1.58 10.56 -9.57
CA MET A 420 -1.34 11.13 -10.88
C MET A 420 -2.62 11.68 -11.52
N LEU A 421 -3.75 10.99 -11.36
CA LEU A 421 -5.02 11.41 -11.95
C LEU A 421 -5.62 12.65 -11.27
N LEU A 422 -5.20 12.92 -10.04
CA LEU A 422 -5.56 14.12 -9.27
C LEU A 422 -4.52 15.25 -9.42
N SER A 423 -3.37 14.98 -10.05
CA SER A 423 -2.25 15.89 -10.23
C SER A 423 -2.27 16.56 -11.61
N GLU A 424 -1.62 17.72 -11.71
CA GLU A 424 -1.29 18.36 -13.00
C GLU A 424 0.09 17.96 -13.51
N GLU A 425 0.99 17.59 -12.60
CA GLU A 425 2.33 17.14 -12.95
C GLU A 425 2.24 15.78 -13.68
N LYS A 426 2.84 15.69 -14.88
CA LYS A 426 2.99 14.45 -15.64
C LYS A 426 4.25 13.71 -15.21
N ILE A 427 4.25 12.38 -15.34
CA ILE A 427 5.44 11.56 -15.08
C ILE A 427 6.53 11.91 -16.09
N THR A 428 7.76 12.08 -15.62
CA THR A 428 8.93 12.31 -16.50
C THR A 428 9.32 11.03 -17.23
N LYS A 429 9.96 11.15 -18.41
CA LYS A 429 10.42 9.96 -19.17
C LYS A 429 11.34 9.05 -18.35
N ASP A 430 12.21 9.64 -17.52
CA ASP A 430 13.14 8.93 -16.64
C ASP A 430 12.41 8.08 -15.60
N ASN A 431 11.42 8.66 -14.91
CA ASN A 431 10.62 7.92 -13.93
C ASN A 431 9.72 6.89 -14.61
N GLN A 432 9.15 7.22 -15.77
CA GLN A 432 8.40 6.26 -16.57
C GLN A 432 9.26 5.04 -16.94
N LEU A 433 10.52 5.24 -17.31
CA LEU A 433 11.47 4.15 -17.58
C LEU A 433 11.68 3.26 -16.35
N LEU A 434 11.91 3.85 -15.17
CA LEU A 434 12.07 3.10 -13.91
C LEU A 434 10.78 2.36 -13.52
N ASP A 435 9.62 2.95 -13.76
CA ASP A 435 8.32 2.35 -13.50
C ASP A 435 8.07 1.13 -14.40
N TYR A 436 8.37 1.21 -15.68
CA TYR A 436 8.30 0.06 -16.59
C TYR A 436 9.26 -1.05 -16.17
N MET A 437 10.52 -0.72 -15.85
CA MET A 437 11.51 -1.70 -15.41
C MET A 437 11.07 -2.40 -14.11
N SER A 438 10.70 -1.62 -13.09
CA SER A 438 10.26 -2.15 -11.80
C SER A 438 8.98 -2.99 -11.93
N THR A 439 8.08 -2.61 -12.83
CA THR A 439 6.85 -3.35 -13.12
C THR A 439 7.12 -4.69 -13.79
N ALA A 440 8.05 -4.76 -14.75
CA ALA A 440 8.42 -6.05 -15.38
C ALA A 440 8.98 -7.04 -14.35
N ILE A 441 9.89 -6.57 -13.48
CA ILE A 441 10.45 -7.36 -12.37
C ILE A 441 9.33 -7.77 -11.40
N TYR A 442 8.43 -6.86 -11.06
CA TYR A 442 7.30 -7.12 -10.16
C TYR A 442 6.36 -8.19 -10.72
N LEU A 443 5.94 -8.08 -11.99
CA LEU A 443 5.04 -9.04 -12.63
C LEU A 443 5.67 -10.44 -12.70
N ASN A 444 6.93 -10.52 -13.13
CA ASN A 444 7.68 -11.78 -13.19
C ASN A 444 7.82 -12.43 -11.81
N ARG A 445 8.26 -11.65 -10.81
CA ARG A 445 8.45 -12.14 -9.44
C ARG A 445 7.14 -12.53 -8.76
N SER A 446 6.06 -11.80 -9.01
CA SER A 446 4.74 -12.09 -8.46
C SER A 446 4.10 -13.34 -9.08
N MET A 447 4.45 -13.72 -10.32
CA MET A 447 4.10 -15.03 -10.88
C MET A 447 4.80 -16.20 -10.17
N ILE A 448 5.97 -15.97 -9.55
CA ILE A 448 6.72 -16.99 -8.81
C ILE A 448 6.30 -17.03 -7.34
N LYS A 449 6.34 -15.88 -6.66
CA LYS A 449 6.08 -15.78 -5.22
C LYS A 449 5.40 -14.45 -4.89
N PRO A 450 4.08 -14.37 -5.05
CA PRO A 450 3.32 -13.18 -4.69
C PRO A 450 3.37 -12.96 -3.17
N SER A 451 3.41 -11.70 -2.75
CA SER A 451 3.44 -11.36 -1.32
C SER A 451 2.07 -11.63 -0.68
N ARG A 452 2.07 -12.02 0.61
CA ARG A 452 0.81 -12.24 1.35
C ARG A 452 -0.06 -10.98 1.39
N GLY A 453 0.57 -9.81 1.54
CA GLY A 453 -0.13 -8.53 1.50
C GLY A 453 -0.80 -8.28 0.15
N SER A 454 -0.11 -8.56 -0.97
CA SER A 454 -0.69 -8.43 -2.31
C SER A 454 -1.88 -9.37 -2.53
N LEU A 455 -1.79 -10.60 -2.03
CA LEU A 455 -2.89 -11.58 -2.15
C LEU A 455 -4.11 -11.17 -1.31
N LEU A 456 -3.89 -10.69 -0.08
CA LEU A 456 -4.96 -10.21 0.81
C LEU A 456 -5.58 -8.90 0.32
N ALA A 457 -4.78 -7.95 -0.14
CA ALA A 457 -5.27 -6.69 -0.70
C ALA A 457 -6.13 -6.94 -1.93
N ASN A 458 -5.77 -7.93 -2.76
CA ASN A 458 -6.58 -8.27 -3.92
C ASN A 458 -7.95 -8.85 -3.53
N LEU A 459 -8.20 -9.34 -2.31
CA LEU A 459 -9.53 -9.84 -1.90
C LEU A 459 -10.64 -8.79 -2.05
N ILE A 460 -10.28 -7.51 -1.97
CA ILE A 460 -11.21 -6.38 -2.03
C ILE A 460 -11.26 -5.77 -3.46
N ASN A 461 -10.45 -6.26 -4.41
CA ASN A 461 -10.37 -5.75 -5.77
C ASN A 461 -11.26 -6.53 -6.76
N SER A 462 -11.89 -5.84 -7.69
CA SER A 462 -12.81 -6.45 -8.68
C SER A 462 -12.08 -7.26 -9.76
N HIS A 463 -10.84 -6.91 -10.07
CA HIS A 463 -10.03 -7.61 -11.06
C HIS A 463 -9.03 -8.56 -10.39
N PRO A 464 -8.76 -9.73 -11.00
CA PRO A 464 -7.61 -10.55 -10.61
C PRO A 464 -6.31 -9.74 -10.75
N PRO A 465 -5.26 -10.05 -9.99
CA PRO A 465 -3.97 -9.41 -10.13
C PRO A 465 -3.42 -9.54 -11.56
N SER A 466 -2.84 -8.48 -12.09
CA SER A 466 -2.30 -8.41 -13.46
C SER A 466 -1.33 -9.56 -13.79
N TYR A 467 -0.51 -9.99 -12.83
CA TYR A 467 0.42 -11.11 -13.01
C TYR A 467 -0.28 -12.47 -13.17
N TYR A 468 -1.46 -12.69 -12.60
CA TYR A 468 -2.24 -13.91 -12.85
C TYR A 468 -2.98 -13.85 -14.18
N ARG A 469 -3.49 -12.66 -14.56
CA ARG A 469 -4.10 -12.44 -15.88
C ARG A 469 -3.09 -12.70 -16.99
N ILE A 470 -1.90 -12.11 -16.90
CA ILE A 470 -0.80 -12.33 -17.85
C ILE A 470 -0.42 -13.83 -17.91
N ALA A 471 -0.35 -14.50 -16.76
CA ALA A 471 -0.09 -15.94 -16.72
C ALA A 471 -1.18 -16.77 -17.42
N ALA A 472 -2.45 -16.38 -17.28
CA ALA A 472 -3.60 -17.04 -17.91
C ALA A 472 -3.71 -16.77 -19.42
N ILE A 473 -3.36 -15.55 -19.85
CA ILE A 473 -3.41 -15.14 -21.25
C ILE A 473 -2.28 -15.80 -22.05
N LEU A 474 -1.05 -15.74 -21.54
CA LEU A 474 0.13 -16.25 -22.26
C LEU A 474 0.34 -17.77 -22.10
N GLY A 475 -0.16 -18.36 -21.01
CA GLY A 475 -0.12 -19.81 -20.76
C GLY A 475 -1.44 -20.51 -21.08
N ASN A 476 -1.46 -21.84 -21.21
CA ASN A 476 -2.67 -22.61 -21.57
C ASN A 476 -3.36 -23.34 -20.41
N GLU A 477 -2.82 -23.22 -19.19
CA GLU A 477 -3.18 -24.12 -18.09
C GLU A 477 -4.26 -23.59 -17.12
N LEU A 478 -4.71 -22.36 -17.27
CA LEU A 478 -5.66 -21.71 -16.35
C LEU A 478 -7.06 -21.59 -16.96
N LYS A 479 -8.04 -22.12 -16.23
CA LYS A 479 -9.47 -21.86 -16.49
C LYS A 479 -9.89 -20.57 -15.75
N PRO A 480 -10.86 -19.78 -16.27
CA PRO A 480 -11.30 -18.53 -15.66
C PRO A 480 -11.72 -18.65 -14.18
N ILE A 481 -12.39 -19.74 -13.81
CA ILE A 481 -12.80 -20.00 -12.42
C ILE A 481 -11.59 -20.15 -11.51
N LYS A 482 -10.57 -20.88 -11.95
CA LYS A 482 -9.35 -21.08 -11.15
C LYS A 482 -8.60 -19.77 -10.99
N GLU A 483 -8.48 -19.00 -12.06
CA GLU A 483 -7.83 -17.68 -12.06
C GLU A 483 -8.46 -16.73 -11.03
N ALA A 484 -9.80 -16.63 -11.01
CA ALA A 484 -10.54 -15.77 -10.10
C ALA A 484 -10.23 -16.01 -8.61
N ILE A 485 -9.98 -17.28 -8.25
CA ILE A 485 -9.73 -17.71 -6.87
C ILE A 485 -8.25 -17.95 -6.55
N LEU A 486 -7.33 -17.76 -7.50
CA LEU A 486 -5.88 -17.88 -7.26
C LEU A 486 -5.38 -17.03 -6.08
N PRO A 487 -5.85 -15.78 -5.87
CA PRO A 487 -5.44 -14.99 -4.70
C PRO A 487 -5.66 -15.72 -3.37
N PHE A 488 -6.78 -16.46 -3.23
CA PHE A 488 -7.10 -17.26 -2.06
C PHE A 488 -6.27 -18.55 -1.99
N ILE A 489 -6.22 -19.30 -3.09
CA ILE A 489 -5.50 -20.58 -3.14
C ILE A 489 -4.01 -20.40 -2.85
N CYS A 490 -3.41 -19.35 -3.40
CA CYS A 490 -2.01 -19.02 -3.24
C CYS A 490 -1.67 -18.36 -1.90
N LEU A 491 -2.59 -18.22 -0.94
CA LEU A 491 -2.20 -17.93 0.45
C LEU A 491 -1.37 -19.08 1.05
N LYS A 492 -1.61 -20.31 0.59
CA LYS A 492 -0.84 -21.51 0.97
C LYS A 492 0.44 -21.63 0.14
N LYS A 493 1.60 -21.70 0.79
CA LYS A 493 2.93 -21.77 0.13
C LYS A 493 3.09 -22.95 -0.84
N SER A 494 2.53 -24.13 -0.53
CA SER A 494 2.62 -25.29 -1.43
C SER A 494 1.87 -25.07 -2.75
N LYS A 495 0.74 -24.34 -2.71
CA LYS A 495 -0.01 -23.98 -3.90
C LYS A 495 0.70 -22.89 -4.70
N GLN A 496 1.35 -21.91 -4.04
CA GLN A 496 2.20 -20.93 -4.72
C GLN A 496 3.25 -21.63 -5.60
N LYS A 497 3.99 -22.60 -5.06
CA LYS A 497 5.01 -23.36 -5.80
C LYS A 497 4.42 -24.13 -6.97
N LYS A 498 3.29 -24.82 -6.74
CA LYS A 498 2.58 -25.56 -7.79
C LYS A 498 2.25 -24.65 -8.97
N TYR A 499 1.69 -23.47 -8.72
CA TYR A 499 1.33 -22.53 -9.78
C TYR A 499 2.55 -21.81 -10.38
N ALA A 500 3.57 -21.53 -9.58
CA ALA A 500 4.84 -21.00 -10.10
C ALA A 500 5.46 -21.96 -11.13
N LYS A 501 5.42 -23.28 -10.90
CA LYS A 501 5.86 -24.26 -11.91
C LYS A 501 4.97 -24.22 -13.16
N LYS A 502 3.65 -24.17 -12.98
CA LYS A 502 2.68 -24.06 -14.10
C LYS A 502 2.81 -22.80 -14.95
N PHE A 503 3.30 -21.70 -14.37
CA PHE A 503 3.44 -20.41 -15.06
C PHE A 503 4.80 -20.24 -15.74
N GLU A 504 5.62 -21.30 -15.84
CA GLU A 504 6.94 -21.23 -16.46
C GLU A 504 6.88 -20.81 -17.93
N GLU A 505 6.07 -21.47 -18.74
CA GLU A 505 5.86 -21.11 -20.15
C GLU A 505 5.38 -19.66 -20.31
N ALA A 506 4.42 -19.25 -19.48
CA ALA A 506 3.88 -17.89 -19.50
C ALA A 506 4.93 -16.84 -19.12
N ARG A 507 5.83 -17.14 -18.17
CA ARG A 507 6.95 -16.25 -17.81
C ARG A 507 7.94 -16.09 -18.95
N VAL A 508 8.27 -17.16 -19.67
CA VAL A 508 9.19 -17.09 -20.82
C VAL A 508 8.59 -16.22 -21.92
N LYS A 509 7.31 -16.43 -22.26
CA LYS A 509 6.61 -15.58 -23.23
C LYS A 509 6.51 -14.11 -22.77
N PHE A 510 6.20 -13.89 -21.49
CA PHE A 510 6.15 -12.55 -20.92
C PHE A 510 7.51 -11.85 -20.96
N LYS A 511 8.61 -12.56 -20.68
CA LYS A 511 9.98 -12.03 -20.79
C LYS A 511 10.25 -11.49 -22.18
N ILE A 512 9.99 -12.27 -23.23
CA ILE A 512 10.22 -11.86 -24.62
C ILE A 512 9.37 -10.63 -24.97
N LEU A 513 8.09 -10.68 -24.61
CA LEU A 513 7.14 -9.60 -24.86
C LEU A 513 7.54 -8.29 -24.14
N ALA A 514 7.86 -8.37 -22.86
CA ALA A 514 8.25 -7.22 -22.05
C ALA A 514 9.58 -6.62 -22.54
N ASN A 515 10.56 -7.45 -22.89
CA ASN A 515 11.83 -7.02 -23.49
C ASN A 515 11.58 -6.21 -24.77
N ASN A 516 10.90 -6.82 -25.75
CA ASN A 516 10.66 -6.19 -27.05
C ASN A 516 9.91 -4.87 -26.90
N LYS A 517 8.86 -4.86 -26.06
CA LYS A 517 8.08 -3.65 -25.79
C LYS A 517 8.93 -2.56 -25.15
N PHE A 518 9.69 -2.89 -24.11
CA PHE A 518 10.53 -1.91 -23.40
C PHE A 518 11.56 -1.28 -24.34
N LYS A 519 12.25 -2.11 -25.14
CA LYS A 519 13.23 -1.67 -26.13
C LYS A 519 12.65 -0.73 -27.18
N VAL A 520 11.51 -1.10 -27.77
CA VAL A 520 10.83 -0.28 -28.79
C VAL A 520 10.32 1.03 -28.19
N PHE A 521 9.68 0.98 -27.02
CA PHE A 521 9.06 2.16 -26.42
C PHE A 521 10.09 3.22 -25.98
N PHE A 522 11.21 2.79 -25.39
CA PHE A 522 12.26 3.70 -24.93
C PHE A 522 13.41 3.90 -25.92
N LYS A 523 13.37 3.23 -27.09
CA LYS A 523 14.44 3.22 -28.10
C LYS A 523 15.79 2.80 -27.51
N ILE A 524 15.78 1.64 -26.87
CA ILE A 524 16.95 1.05 -26.19
C ILE A 524 17.29 -0.25 -26.89
N ASP A 525 18.51 -0.35 -27.42
CA ASP A 525 18.95 -1.55 -28.13
C ASP A 525 19.34 -2.67 -27.18
N ASP A 526 20.03 -2.32 -26.08
CA ASP A 526 20.50 -3.27 -25.07
C ASP A 526 20.17 -2.83 -23.64
N ILE A 527 19.48 -3.71 -22.91
CA ILE A 527 19.13 -3.49 -21.50
C ILE A 527 20.35 -3.67 -20.59
N SER A 528 21.35 -4.51 -20.95
CA SER A 528 22.56 -4.63 -20.12
C SER A 528 23.34 -3.32 -20.06
N PHE A 529 23.54 -2.65 -21.19
CA PHE A 529 24.16 -1.33 -21.23
C PHE A 529 23.37 -0.27 -20.44
N LEU A 530 22.03 -0.28 -20.54
CA LEU A 530 21.18 0.59 -19.72
C LEU A 530 21.42 0.37 -18.22
N MET A 531 21.48 -0.89 -17.77
CA MET A 531 21.71 -1.21 -16.36
C MET A 531 23.08 -0.73 -15.86
N GLU A 532 24.10 -0.79 -16.72
CA GLU A 532 25.42 -0.24 -16.43
C GLU A 532 25.37 1.29 -16.30
N SER A 533 24.68 1.97 -17.23
CA SER A 533 24.48 3.43 -17.18
C SER A 533 23.75 3.88 -15.91
N LEU A 534 22.75 3.10 -15.46
CA LEU A 534 21.98 3.34 -14.23
C LEU A 534 22.73 2.94 -12.96
N LYS A 535 23.96 2.43 -13.10
CA LYS A 535 24.80 1.94 -12.00
C LYS A 535 24.13 0.84 -11.19
N GLY A 536 23.39 -0.06 -11.84
CA GLY A 536 22.64 -1.12 -11.17
C GLY A 536 23.48 -2.01 -10.25
N LYS A 537 24.77 -2.20 -10.59
CA LYS A 537 25.74 -2.96 -9.78
C LYS A 537 26.02 -2.31 -8.41
N GLU A 538 25.92 -0.98 -8.29
CA GLU A 538 26.16 -0.26 -7.01
C GLU A 538 25.18 -0.71 -5.92
N LEU A 539 23.95 -1.10 -6.28
CA LEU A 539 22.94 -1.63 -5.36
C LEU A 539 23.36 -2.93 -4.65
N TYR A 540 24.34 -3.64 -5.20
CA TYR A 540 24.84 -4.92 -4.69
C TYR A 540 26.26 -4.82 -4.13
N LYS A 541 26.86 -3.62 -4.12
CA LYS A 541 28.24 -3.38 -3.67
C LYS A 541 28.54 -3.97 -2.29
N PHE A 542 27.59 -3.88 -1.34
CA PHE A 542 27.75 -4.39 0.03
C PHE A 542 27.37 -5.88 0.20
N LYS A 543 27.02 -6.55 -0.89
CA LYS A 543 26.70 -7.99 -0.92
C LYS A 543 27.74 -8.81 -1.67
N ILE A 544 28.46 -8.19 -2.60
CA ILE A 544 29.56 -8.83 -3.32
C ILE A 544 30.64 -9.30 -2.32
N GLN A 545 31.26 -10.44 -2.60
CA GLN A 545 32.23 -11.15 -1.78
C GLN A 545 31.71 -11.63 -0.41
N LYS A 546 30.39 -11.78 -0.24
CA LYS A 546 29.77 -12.37 0.96
C LYS A 546 29.14 -13.73 0.67
N ASP A 547 29.03 -14.55 1.70
CA ASP A 547 28.46 -15.89 1.60
C ASP A 547 26.95 -15.88 1.79
N PHE A 548 26.24 -16.64 0.96
CA PHE A 548 24.79 -16.71 0.95
C PHE A 548 24.27 -18.13 0.76
N ILE A 549 23.13 -18.37 1.40
CA ILE A 549 22.30 -19.54 1.13
C ILE A 549 21.23 -19.12 0.15
N PHE A 550 21.34 -19.59 -1.09
CA PHE A 550 20.37 -19.39 -2.14
C PHE A 550 19.37 -20.54 -2.13
N ARG A 551 18.09 -20.23 -1.96
CA ARG A 551 17.00 -21.22 -2.04
C ARG A 551 16.11 -20.90 -3.23
N ASN A 552 15.97 -21.88 -4.13
CA ASN A 552 15.05 -21.79 -5.25
C ASN A 552 13.61 -21.72 -4.73
N LEU A 553 12.85 -20.73 -5.19
CA LEU A 553 11.50 -20.46 -4.73
C LEU A 553 10.46 -21.46 -5.23
N ILE A 554 10.78 -22.24 -6.27
CA ILE A 554 9.91 -23.22 -6.91
C ILE A 554 10.28 -24.65 -6.47
N THR A 555 11.55 -25.04 -6.62
CA THR A 555 12.03 -26.42 -6.38
C THR A 555 12.45 -26.69 -4.94
N ASP A 556 12.63 -25.64 -4.13
CA ASP A 556 13.25 -25.66 -2.79
C ASP A 556 14.74 -26.03 -2.75
N GLU A 557 15.37 -26.25 -3.89
CA GLU A 557 16.79 -26.55 -3.94
C GLU A 557 17.62 -25.43 -3.30
N ILE A 558 18.59 -25.83 -2.49
CA ILE A 558 19.47 -24.96 -1.72
C ILE A 558 20.87 -25.05 -2.32
N ILE A 559 21.43 -23.89 -2.63
CA ILE A 559 22.79 -23.68 -3.08
C ILE A 559 23.49 -22.82 -2.03
N VAL A 560 24.62 -23.29 -1.53
CA VAL A 560 25.45 -22.58 -0.57
C VAL A 560 26.67 -22.07 -1.32
N GLY A 561 26.87 -20.75 -1.34
CA GLY A 561 27.91 -20.17 -2.17
C GLY A 561 28.21 -18.71 -1.89
N LYS A 562 29.36 -18.27 -2.39
CA LYS A 562 29.83 -16.88 -2.28
C LYS A 562 29.38 -16.08 -3.49
N LEU A 563 28.77 -14.92 -3.28
CA LEU A 563 28.43 -14.00 -4.38
C LEU A 563 29.69 -13.30 -4.87
N ILE A 564 30.28 -13.77 -5.98
CA ILE A 564 31.52 -13.20 -6.53
C ILE A 564 31.23 -11.89 -7.23
N ASP A 565 30.20 -11.90 -8.09
CA ASP A 565 29.90 -10.78 -8.97
C ASP A 565 28.42 -10.71 -9.33
N VAL A 566 28.04 -9.57 -9.90
CA VAL A 566 26.71 -9.26 -10.39
C VAL A 566 26.84 -8.72 -11.82
N GLN A 567 26.27 -9.44 -12.78
CA GLN A 567 26.35 -9.13 -14.21
C GLN A 567 25.00 -8.59 -14.71
N SER A 568 25.05 -7.54 -15.52
CA SER A 568 23.87 -7.02 -16.23
C SER A 568 23.57 -7.92 -17.43
N ILE A 569 22.30 -8.20 -17.68
CA ILE A 569 21.87 -8.98 -18.85
C ILE A 569 20.74 -8.28 -19.59
N ASP A 570 20.61 -8.61 -20.89
CA ASP A 570 19.57 -8.09 -21.77
C ASP A 570 18.17 -8.70 -21.46
N ASN A 571 17.64 -8.40 -20.27
CA ASN A 571 16.38 -8.95 -19.77
C ASN A 571 15.69 -8.02 -18.76
N ILE A 572 14.64 -7.32 -19.17
CA ILE A 572 13.91 -6.39 -18.30
C ILE A 572 13.21 -7.06 -17.11
N THR A 573 12.86 -8.35 -17.23
CA THR A 573 12.15 -9.08 -16.15
C THR A 573 13.07 -9.58 -15.04
N ASP A 574 14.37 -9.68 -15.33
CA ASP A 574 15.43 -10.01 -14.39
C ASP A 574 16.75 -9.49 -14.98
N PRO A 575 17.02 -8.17 -14.88
CA PRO A 575 18.09 -7.50 -15.64
C PRO A 575 19.49 -7.76 -15.09
N ILE A 576 19.58 -8.58 -14.05
CA ILE A 576 20.79 -8.86 -13.30
C ILE A 576 20.89 -10.37 -13.10
N GLN A 577 22.10 -10.90 -13.17
CA GLN A 577 22.44 -12.26 -12.77
C GLN A 577 23.46 -12.27 -11.64
N PHE A 578 23.34 -13.25 -10.75
CA PHE A 578 24.32 -13.49 -9.70
C PHE A 578 25.33 -14.53 -10.17
N VAL A 579 26.62 -14.17 -10.10
CA VAL A 579 27.73 -15.09 -10.30
C VAL A 579 28.17 -15.59 -8.94
N ILE A 580 27.95 -16.88 -8.68
CA ILE A 580 28.13 -17.48 -7.37
C ILE A 580 29.19 -18.57 -7.45
N HIS A 581 30.17 -18.53 -6.55
CA HIS A 581 31.07 -19.65 -6.31
C HIS A 581 30.36 -20.66 -5.43
N ASN A 582 29.98 -21.81 -5.98
CA ASN A 582 29.35 -22.87 -5.21
C ASN A 582 30.41 -23.55 -4.33
N LEU A 583 30.24 -23.48 -3.01
CA LEU A 583 31.21 -24.03 -2.06
C LEU A 583 31.22 -25.56 -2.02
N LYS A 584 30.15 -26.22 -2.50
CA LYS A 584 30.05 -27.69 -2.55
C LYS A 584 30.67 -28.27 -3.81
N THR A 585 30.43 -27.65 -4.97
CA THR A 585 30.91 -28.15 -6.27
C THR A 585 32.21 -27.47 -6.73
N ILE A 586 32.65 -26.41 -6.05
CA ILE A 586 33.84 -25.59 -6.38
C ILE A 586 33.73 -24.99 -7.81
N GLN A 587 32.51 -24.85 -8.32
CA GLN A 587 32.23 -24.29 -9.64
C GLN A 587 31.46 -22.98 -9.53
N ASN A 588 31.69 -22.09 -10.50
CA ASN A 588 30.92 -20.86 -10.63
C ASN A 588 29.58 -21.16 -11.31
N ILE A 589 28.49 -20.74 -10.69
CA ILE A 589 27.12 -20.94 -11.15
C ILE A 589 26.46 -19.57 -11.32
N ILE A 590 25.68 -19.44 -12.39
CA ILE A 590 24.89 -18.23 -12.67
C ILE A 590 23.46 -18.46 -12.20
N LEU A 591 22.96 -17.60 -11.30
CA LEU A 591 21.59 -17.67 -10.80
C LEU A 591 20.79 -16.41 -11.14
N SER A 592 19.53 -16.62 -11.51
CA SER A 592 18.53 -15.57 -11.72
C SER A 592 17.95 -15.09 -10.38
N PRO A 593 18.17 -13.84 -9.94
CA PRO A 593 17.69 -13.32 -8.65
C PRO A 593 16.19 -13.48 -8.42
N SER A 594 15.37 -13.44 -9.48
CA SER A 594 13.91 -13.60 -9.38
C SER A 594 13.48 -14.98 -8.88
N LEU A 595 14.26 -16.03 -9.15
CA LEU A 595 13.97 -17.42 -8.81
C LEU A 595 14.48 -17.83 -7.42
N TYR A 596 15.37 -17.05 -6.81
CA TYR A 596 16.04 -17.42 -5.56
C TYR A 596 15.78 -16.42 -4.43
N SER A 597 15.54 -16.93 -3.24
CA SER A 597 15.77 -16.15 -2.01
C SER A 597 17.19 -16.36 -1.53
N HIS A 598 17.85 -15.31 -1.07
CA HIS A 598 19.20 -15.37 -0.51
C HIS A 598 19.19 -14.88 0.94
N ASN A 599 19.86 -15.62 1.82
CA ASN A 599 20.15 -15.20 3.20
C ASN A 599 21.65 -15.21 3.41
N GLN A 600 22.21 -14.10 3.88
CA GLN A 600 23.64 -14.03 4.19
C GLN A 600 23.94 -14.89 5.42
N TYR A 601 25.09 -15.55 5.42
CA TYR A 601 25.70 -16.17 6.59
C TYR A 601 27.20 -15.89 6.59
N ASP A 602 27.85 -16.14 7.72
CA ASP A 602 29.28 -15.97 7.91
C ASP A 602 29.79 -17.22 8.64
N LEU A 603 30.66 -18.01 7.98
CA LEU A 603 31.30 -19.19 8.59
C LEU A 603 32.25 -18.76 9.70
N ASN A 604 32.36 -19.59 10.74
CA ASN A 604 33.09 -19.32 11.99
C ASN A 604 32.59 -18.05 12.69
N GLY A 605 31.38 -17.59 12.34
CA GLY A 605 30.72 -16.47 12.96
C GLY A 605 29.94 -16.91 14.19
N GLU A 606 30.00 -16.12 15.25
CA GLU A 606 29.16 -16.32 16.44
C GLU A 606 27.74 -15.77 16.22
N TYR A 607 26.72 -16.60 16.46
CA TYR A 607 25.31 -16.28 16.30
C TYR A 607 24.55 -16.38 17.62
N PHE A 608 23.79 -15.34 17.95
CA PHE A 608 22.95 -15.30 19.17
C PHE A 608 21.50 -15.68 18.85
N LEU A 609 21.21 -16.98 18.78
CA LEU A 609 19.87 -17.51 18.40
C LEU A 609 18.82 -17.35 19.51
N LYS A 610 19.21 -17.57 20.77
CA LYS A 610 18.39 -17.36 21.98
C LYS A 610 19.16 -16.48 22.96
N LYS A 611 18.48 -15.87 23.93
CA LYS A 611 19.11 -15.06 24.97
C LYS A 611 20.05 -15.94 25.80
N ASN A 612 21.35 -15.96 25.48
CA ASN A 612 22.47 -15.79 26.44
C ASN A 612 23.80 -16.43 26.01
N ALA A 613 23.87 -17.33 25.02
CA ALA A 613 25.14 -17.91 24.57
C ALA A 613 25.35 -17.74 23.05
N PRO A 614 26.58 -17.41 22.60
CA PRO A 614 26.93 -17.40 21.19
C PRO A 614 27.04 -18.84 20.70
N PHE A 615 26.58 -19.08 19.47
CA PHE A 615 26.78 -20.33 18.76
C PHE A 615 27.68 -20.07 17.56
N GLU A 616 28.85 -20.70 17.51
CA GLU A 616 29.74 -20.57 16.36
C GLU A 616 29.26 -21.46 15.22
N LEU A 617 29.01 -20.88 14.05
CA LEU A 617 28.61 -21.64 12.86
C LEU A 617 29.86 -22.23 12.19
N ILE A 618 30.12 -23.52 12.38
CA ILE A 618 31.28 -24.16 11.72
C ILE A 618 30.97 -24.52 10.27
N ASP A 619 29.78 -25.07 10.02
CA ASP A 619 29.49 -25.75 8.77
C ASP A 619 27.98 -25.75 8.46
N ILE A 620 27.66 -25.94 7.17
CA ILE A 620 26.30 -26.08 6.67
C ILE A 620 26.24 -27.37 5.86
N LYS A 621 25.58 -28.39 6.44
CA LYS A 621 25.37 -29.67 5.75
C LYS A 621 24.02 -29.67 5.06
N LEU A 622 24.05 -29.89 3.75
CA LEU A 622 22.86 -30.17 2.96
C LEU A 622 22.59 -31.67 2.96
N ASN A 623 21.32 -32.05 3.00
CA ASN A 623 20.92 -33.44 2.79
C ASN A 623 21.17 -33.85 1.33
N GLU A 624 21.16 -35.15 1.03
CA GLU A 624 21.41 -35.70 -0.32
C GLU A 624 20.50 -35.08 -1.40
N ASN A 625 19.26 -34.73 -1.03
CA ASN A 625 18.28 -34.12 -1.93
C ASN A 625 18.47 -32.60 -2.16
N ASN A 626 19.46 -31.97 -1.51
CA ASN A 626 19.75 -30.52 -1.51
C ASN A 626 18.53 -29.60 -1.21
N LYS A 627 17.42 -30.11 -0.67
CA LYS A 627 16.19 -29.31 -0.38
C LYS A 627 16.07 -28.89 1.07
N ASP A 628 16.73 -29.64 1.94
CA ASP A 628 16.81 -29.41 3.37
C ASP A 628 18.25 -29.68 3.84
N GLY A 629 18.51 -29.35 5.09
CA GLY A 629 19.80 -29.57 5.73
C GLY A 629 19.87 -28.87 7.07
N TYR A 630 21.07 -28.79 7.62
CA TYR A 630 21.32 -28.34 8.97
C TYR A 630 22.50 -27.38 9.03
N TYR A 631 22.32 -26.32 9.82
CA TYR A 631 23.42 -25.56 10.38
C TYR A 631 24.09 -26.40 11.48
N LEU A 632 25.41 -26.48 11.44
CA LEU A 632 26.23 -27.06 12.50
C LEU A 632 26.82 -25.95 13.35
N PHE A 633 26.33 -25.85 14.57
CA PHE A 633 26.80 -24.90 15.55
C PHE A 633 27.67 -25.59 16.61
N LEU A 634 28.67 -24.88 17.14
CA LEU A 634 29.26 -25.18 18.45
C LEU A 634 28.68 -24.24 19.50
N ASP A 635 28.35 -24.80 20.66
CA ASP A 635 28.19 -24.02 21.88
C ASP A 635 29.55 -23.69 22.50
N ASN A 636 29.58 -22.81 23.50
CA ASN A 636 30.78 -22.45 24.28
C ASN A 636 31.51 -23.66 24.89
N ASN A 637 30.81 -24.77 25.10
CA ASN A 637 31.36 -26.03 25.63
C ASN A 637 31.81 -26.99 24.51
N ASN A 638 31.97 -26.52 23.27
CA ASN A 638 32.28 -27.33 22.07
C ASN A 638 31.27 -28.44 21.74
N ASN A 639 30.05 -28.35 22.28
CA ASN A 639 28.97 -29.28 21.96
C ASN A 639 28.39 -28.96 20.58
N LYS A 640 28.29 -29.97 19.71
CA LYS A 640 27.72 -29.83 18.37
C LYS A 640 26.19 -29.76 18.44
N ILE A 641 25.61 -28.66 17.96
CA ILE A 641 24.17 -28.44 17.90
C ILE A 641 23.73 -28.32 16.45
N GLN A 642 22.79 -29.17 16.06
CA GLN A 642 22.21 -29.14 14.73
C GLN A 642 20.91 -28.33 14.73
N LYS A 643 20.79 -27.39 13.78
CA LYS A 643 19.56 -26.62 13.58
C LYS A 643 19.10 -26.68 12.13
N PRO A 644 17.82 -26.96 11.84
CA PRO A 644 17.35 -27.09 10.47
C PRO A 644 17.43 -25.77 9.69
N LEU A 645 17.96 -25.81 8.46
CA LEU A 645 18.16 -24.65 7.57
C LEU A 645 16.86 -23.87 7.31
N VAL A 646 15.78 -24.58 7.02
CA VAL A 646 14.51 -23.99 6.57
C VAL A 646 13.71 -23.35 7.70
N LYS A 647 13.80 -23.90 8.92
CA LYS A 647 13.04 -23.40 10.08
C LYS A 647 13.81 -22.35 10.87
N THR A 648 15.14 -22.37 10.80
CA THR A 648 16.01 -21.47 11.57
C THR A 648 16.19 -20.15 10.82
N LYS A 649 15.78 -19.05 11.45
CA LYS A 649 16.05 -17.70 10.94
C LYS A 649 17.32 -17.18 11.59
N LEU A 650 18.37 -17.00 10.81
CA LEU A 650 19.64 -16.48 11.32
C LEU A 650 19.54 -14.97 11.62
N PRO A 651 19.95 -14.52 12.82
CA PRO A 651 20.27 -13.13 13.07
C PRO A 651 21.60 -12.74 12.39
N ASN A 652 21.98 -11.47 12.46
CA ASN A 652 23.35 -11.07 12.07
C ASN A 652 24.39 -11.72 13.01
N SER A 653 25.52 -12.11 12.43
CA SER A 653 26.65 -12.69 13.16
C SER A 653 27.40 -11.64 13.99
N HIS A 654 28.28 -12.11 14.87
CA HIS A 654 29.18 -11.22 15.61
C HIS A 654 30.13 -10.42 14.70
N PHE A 655 30.53 -10.97 13.54
CA PHE A 655 31.38 -10.26 12.57
C PHE A 655 30.76 -8.97 12.06
N PHE A 656 29.43 -8.91 11.98
CA PHE A 656 28.74 -7.69 11.61
C PHE A 656 29.06 -6.54 12.58
N PHE A 657 29.20 -6.82 13.88
CA PHE A 657 29.58 -5.79 14.86
C PHE A 657 31.05 -5.42 14.71
N LYS A 658 31.96 -6.39 14.54
CA LYS A 658 33.39 -6.09 14.34
C LYS A 658 33.63 -5.09 13.20
N ASN A 659 32.81 -5.14 12.15
CA ASN A 659 32.87 -4.19 11.02
C ASN A 659 32.53 -2.74 11.41
N PHE A 660 31.99 -2.46 12.60
CA PHE A 660 31.75 -1.08 13.02
C PHE A 660 33.04 -0.41 13.47
N LYS A 661 34.04 -1.17 13.93
CA LYS A 661 35.31 -0.62 14.38
C LYS A 661 35.94 0.21 13.27
N ASP A 662 36.36 1.42 13.63
CA ASP A 662 36.93 2.45 12.76
C ASP A 662 36.02 3.00 11.65
N HIS A 663 34.74 2.61 11.64
CA HIS A 663 33.75 3.04 10.64
C HIS A 663 32.69 3.99 11.23
N GLU A 664 32.01 4.73 10.35
CA GLU A 664 30.93 5.62 10.75
C GLU A 664 29.65 4.87 11.10
N VAL A 665 29.00 5.26 12.20
CA VAL A 665 27.71 4.75 12.66
C VAL A 665 26.71 5.90 12.81
N PHE A 666 25.44 5.63 12.58
CA PHE A 666 24.40 6.67 12.52
C PHE A 666 23.51 6.59 13.75
N LEU A 667 23.78 7.43 14.75
CA LEU A 667 23.04 7.40 16.01
C LEU A 667 21.90 8.44 16.01
N LYS A 668 20.69 7.99 16.33
CA LYS A 668 19.53 8.85 16.51
C LYS A 668 19.47 9.34 17.95
N ILE A 669 19.78 10.62 18.18
CA ILE A 669 19.72 11.28 19.49
C ILE A 669 18.66 12.37 19.44
N LYS A 670 17.69 12.35 20.37
CA LYS A 670 16.62 13.37 20.44
C LYS A 670 15.92 13.61 19.09
N GLY A 671 15.68 12.53 18.33
CA GLY A 671 15.02 12.61 17.02
C GLY A 671 15.89 13.10 15.86
N GLU A 672 17.15 13.44 16.08
CA GLU A 672 18.12 13.84 15.07
C GLU A 672 19.06 12.68 14.74
N LEU A 673 19.38 12.52 13.46
CA LEU A 673 20.39 11.56 13.02
C LEU A 673 21.75 12.26 12.94
N LYS A 674 22.74 11.71 13.62
CA LYS A 674 24.12 12.22 13.62
C LYS A 674 25.10 11.13 13.23
N VAL A 675 26.20 11.55 12.62
CA VAL A 675 27.29 10.66 12.21
C VAL A 675 28.32 10.61 13.32
N PHE A 676 28.59 9.40 13.82
CA PHE A 676 29.64 9.14 14.82
C PHE A 676 30.67 8.20 14.21
N LYS A 677 31.89 8.18 14.75
CA LYS A 677 32.88 7.14 14.44
C LYS A 677 32.93 6.15 15.59
N CYS A 678 32.87 4.85 15.30
CA CYS A 678 33.06 3.82 16.31
C CYS A 678 34.55 3.49 16.43
N ILE A 679 35.11 3.66 17.63
CA ILE A 679 36.55 3.48 17.90
C ILE A 679 36.82 2.03 18.31
N ASN A 680 35.96 1.47 19.16
CA ASN A 680 36.17 0.13 19.67
C ASN A 680 34.84 -0.54 20.02
N ILE A 681 34.86 -1.87 20.04
CA ILE A 681 33.78 -2.72 20.53
C ILE A 681 34.38 -3.70 21.51
N SER A 682 33.95 -3.64 22.78
CA SER A 682 34.35 -4.63 23.76
C SER A 682 33.59 -5.93 23.53
N THR A 683 34.31 -7.05 23.46
CA THR A 683 33.73 -8.40 23.35
C THR A 683 33.20 -8.87 24.70
N ALA A 684 32.04 -9.52 24.73
CA ALA A 684 31.45 -10.11 25.93
C ALA A 684 30.76 -11.44 25.61
N ILE A 685 30.55 -12.29 26.63
CA ILE A 685 29.92 -13.61 26.46
C ILE A 685 28.44 -13.48 26.06
N LYS A 686 27.74 -12.46 26.57
CA LYS A 686 26.33 -12.19 26.23
C LYS A 686 26.24 -11.02 25.27
N LEU A 687 25.37 -11.14 24.25
CA LEU A 687 25.07 -10.06 23.30
C LEU A 687 24.67 -8.74 24.00
N GLY A 688 24.06 -8.81 25.18
CA GLY A 688 23.67 -7.63 25.95
C GLY A 688 24.83 -6.80 26.46
N ASP A 689 26.00 -7.40 26.68
CA ASP A 689 27.09 -6.81 27.47
C ASP A 689 28.21 -6.22 26.60
N PHE A 690 28.13 -6.39 25.28
CA PHE A 690 29.04 -5.73 24.35
C PHE A 690 28.89 -4.22 24.47
N LYS A 691 30.01 -3.51 24.60
CA LYS A 691 30.04 -2.05 24.67
C LYS A 691 30.59 -1.48 23.38
N LEU A 692 29.87 -0.50 22.83
CA LEU A 692 30.22 0.25 21.66
C LEU A 692 30.79 1.61 22.10
N THR A 693 32.06 1.87 21.81
CA THR A 693 32.72 3.14 22.05
C THR A 693 32.64 4.00 20.79
N ILE A 694 31.96 5.14 20.89
CA ILE A 694 31.78 6.08 19.78
C ILE A 694 32.28 7.48 20.11
N ILE A 695 32.74 8.18 19.10
CA ILE A 695 33.19 9.57 19.16
C ILE A 695 32.43 10.40 18.13
N ASP A 696 32.04 11.61 18.52
CA ASP A 696 31.39 12.56 17.62
C ASP A 696 32.44 13.15 16.68
N ASN A 697 32.22 13.04 15.37
CA ASN A 697 33.20 13.45 14.37
C ASN A 697 33.21 14.98 14.15
N ASP A 698 32.16 15.68 14.60
CA ASP A 698 31.91 17.10 14.28
C ASP A 698 32.30 18.08 15.42
N ASN A 699 32.70 17.58 16.60
CA ASN A 699 33.07 18.42 17.75
C ASN A 699 34.57 18.27 18.07
N GLN A 700 35.29 19.39 18.19
CA GLN A 700 36.70 19.40 18.61
C GLN A 700 36.89 18.95 20.08
N ASP A 701 35.84 19.05 20.91
CA ASP A 701 35.76 18.51 22.29
C ASP A 701 35.00 17.17 22.36
N ALA A 702 35.28 16.24 21.45
CA ALA A 702 34.51 14.99 21.35
C ALA A 702 34.75 14.06 22.55
N LYS A 703 33.78 14.02 23.47
CA LYS A 703 33.75 13.03 24.56
C LYS A 703 33.48 11.63 24.00
N LEU A 704 34.31 10.67 24.42
CA LEU A 704 34.08 9.24 24.22
C LEU A 704 32.80 8.81 24.94
N VAL A 705 31.87 8.21 24.20
CA VAL A 705 30.63 7.67 24.79
C VAL A 705 30.61 6.15 24.61
N ASN A 706 30.41 5.44 25.72
CA ASN A 706 30.32 3.99 25.76
C ASN A 706 28.86 3.59 25.97
N TYR A 707 28.27 2.87 25.00
CA TYR A 707 26.92 2.33 25.10
C TYR A 707 26.94 0.81 25.13
N SER A 708 26.18 0.21 26.04
CA SER A 708 25.98 -1.24 26.03
C SER A 708 24.95 -1.63 24.95
N LEU A 709 25.13 -2.78 24.28
CA LEU A 709 24.13 -3.31 23.33
C LEU A 709 22.77 -3.58 24.00
N SER A 710 22.73 -3.81 25.32
CA SER A 710 21.50 -3.87 26.12
C SER A 710 20.68 -2.59 26.08
N GLU A 711 21.30 -1.45 25.78
CA GLU A 711 20.67 -0.13 25.73
C GLU A 711 20.31 0.30 24.31
N LEU A 712 20.69 -0.48 23.29
CA LEU A 712 20.59 -0.08 21.88
C LEU A 712 19.55 -0.88 21.08
N ILE A 713 19.04 -0.23 20.05
CA ILE A 713 18.25 -0.82 18.96
C ILE A 713 19.01 -0.51 17.69
N ILE A 714 19.46 -1.55 16.99
CA ILE A 714 20.34 -1.41 15.82
C ILE A 714 19.60 -1.93 14.60
N ARG A 715 19.53 -1.09 13.56
CA ARG A 715 19.00 -1.41 12.23
C ARG A 715 20.19 -1.53 11.25
N PRO A 716 20.55 -2.76 10.86
CA PRO A 716 21.68 -3.02 9.97
C PRO A 716 21.50 -2.42 8.57
N LYS A 717 22.60 -1.91 8.02
CA LYS A 717 22.83 -1.51 6.62
C LYS A 717 22.00 -0.33 6.09
N LYS A 718 20.68 -0.35 6.25
CA LYS A 718 19.76 0.67 5.72
C LYS A 718 19.63 1.84 6.68
N ILE A 719 19.99 3.03 6.21
CA ILE A 719 19.94 4.26 6.99
C ILE A 719 18.88 5.19 6.39
N TYR A 720 18.12 5.83 7.29
CA TYR A 720 16.99 6.69 6.95
C TYR A 720 17.16 8.05 7.63
N LEU A 721 17.26 9.10 6.83
CA LEU A 721 17.29 10.49 7.26
C LEU A 721 15.95 11.15 6.93
N ALA A 722 15.04 11.17 7.92
CA ALA A 722 13.76 11.84 7.81
C ALA A 722 13.94 13.37 7.95
N ILE A 723 13.47 14.12 6.96
CA ILE A 723 13.61 15.58 6.90
C ILE A 723 12.51 16.22 7.73
N SER A 724 12.91 17.00 8.73
CA SER A 724 11.98 17.67 9.63
C SER A 724 11.58 19.06 9.12
N LYS A 725 10.40 19.53 9.56
CA LYS A 725 9.97 20.93 9.39
C LYS A 725 10.66 21.89 10.38
N SER A 726 11.37 21.37 11.37
CA SER A 726 11.94 22.14 12.48
C SER A 726 13.33 22.67 12.13
N SER A 727 13.55 23.97 12.30
CA SER A 727 14.87 24.60 12.11
C SER A 727 15.96 24.03 13.04
N ILE A 728 15.57 23.45 14.19
CA ILE A 728 16.49 22.90 15.20
C ILE A 728 17.30 21.72 14.63
N SER A 729 16.65 20.84 13.87
CA SER A 729 17.24 19.61 13.31
C SER A 729 17.93 19.84 11.97
N ARG A 730 17.79 21.04 11.40
CA ARG A 730 18.35 21.40 10.08
C ARG A 730 19.87 21.22 10.04
N LYS A 731 20.58 21.56 11.12
CA LYS A 731 22.04 21.45 11.20
C LYS A 731 22.51 19.99 11.09
N SER A 732 21.89 19.07 11.84
CA SER A 732 22.25 17.65 11.79
C SER A 732 21.86 17.00 10.46
N GLU A 733 20.71 17.38 9.89
CA GLU A 733 20.28 16.94 8.56
C GLU A 733 21.30 17.35 7.47
N VAL A 734 21.75 18.61 7.46
CA VAL A 734 22.76 19.09 6.51
C VAL A 734 24.11 18.40 6.71
N ASN A 735 24.53 18.10 7.95
CA ASN A 735 25.79 17.39 8.20
C ASN A 735 25.77 15.98 7.60
N VAL A 736 24.67 15.24 7.74
CA VAL A 736 24.53 13.92 7.10
C VAL A 736 24.54 14.04 5.58
N MET A 737 23.88 15.06 5.00
CA MET A 737 23.91 15.31 3.55
C MET A 737 25.32 15.64 3.06
N LYS A 738 26.09 16.45 3.79
CA LYS A 738 27.50 16.74 3.48
C LYS A 738 28.37 15.49 3.53
N TRP A 739 28.15 14.62 4.53
CA TRP A 739 28.81 13.33 4.61
C TRP A 739 28.50 12.44 3.39
N LEU A 740 27.22 12.38 2.98
CA LEU A 740 26.80 11.65 1.79
C LEU A 740 27.47 12.17 0.51
N SER A 741 27.54 13.50 0.38
CA SER A 741 28.22 14.16 -0.74
C SER A 741 29.71 13.80 -0.80
N LYS A 742 30.41 13.83 0.34
CA LYS A 742 31.83 13.44 0.44
C LYS A 742 32.07 11.98 0.05
N LYS A 743 31.19 11.07 0.46
CA LYS A 743 31.32 9.63 0.17
C LYS A 743 30.85 9.23 -1.22
N LYS A 744 30.17 10.12 -1.96
CA LYS A 744 29.59 9.88 -3.29
C LYS A 744 28.77 8.57 -3.35
N LEU A 745 27.98 8.32 -2.30
CA LEU A 745 27.11 7.14 -2.25
C LEU A 745 25.86 7.35 -3.10
N GLN A 746 25.35 6.26 -3.67
CA GLN A 746 24.02 6.24 -4.28
C GLN A 746 22.96 6.42 -3.20
N THR A 747 22.14 7.45 -3.35
CA THR A 747 21.10 7.84 -2.41
C THR A 747 19.73 7.85 -3.08
N PHE A 748 18.72 7.44 -2.32
CA PHE A 748 17.32 7.50 -2.71
C PHE A 748 16.69 8.68 -1.99
N ILE A 749 16.23 9.66 -2.74
CA ILE A 749 15.71 10.93 -2.25
C ILE A 749 14.22 10.97 -2.55
N TYR A 750 13.41 10.88 -1.50
CA TYR A 750 11.96 10.94 -1.57
C TYR A 750 11.49 12.39 -1.41
N LEU A 751 10.58 12.81 -2.28
CA LEU A 751 10.06 14.16 -2.39
C LEU A 751 8.57 14.21 -2.02
N LYS A 752 8.15 15.33 -1.44
CA LYS A 752 6.75 15.66 -1.15
C LYS A 752 5.99 16.04 -2.43
N LYS A 753 5.93 15.13 -3.38
CA LYS A 753 5.24 15.31 -4.66
C LYS A 753 4.26 14.16 -4.91
N PRO A 754 3.15 14.41 -5.62
CA PRO A 754 2.18 13.36 -5.94
C PRO A 754 2.68 12.37 -7.00
N VAL A 755 3.57 12.82 -7.89
CA VAL A 755 4.26 12.03 -8.92
C VAL A 755 5.71 12.51 -9.00
N ASN A 756 6.60 11.73 -9.63
CA ASN A 756 8.04 12.03 -9.67
C ASN A 756 8.61 12.27 -8.26
N ASN A 757 8.18 11.43 -7.31
CA ASN A 757 8.46 11.58 -5.88
C ASN A 757 9.74 10.87 -5.43
N LEU A 758 10.47 10.24 -6.34
CA LEU A 758 11.72 9.55 -6.07
C LEU A 758 12.79 10.01 -7.07
N GLU A 759 13.91 10.48 -6.54
CA GLU A 759 15.12 10.74 -7.29
C GLU A 759 16.24 9.82 -6.77
N ILE A 760 16.98 9.20 -7.68
CA ILE A 760 18.08 8.28 -7.35
C ILE A 760 19.37 8.88 -7.89
N GLY A 761 20.37 9.03 -7.04
CA GLY A 761 21.65 9.60 -7.45
C GLY A 761 22.57 9.99 -6.29
N ASN A 762 23.58 10.78 -6.61
CA ASN A 762 24.60 11.22 -5.65
C ASN A 762 24.45 12.72 -5.39
N ILE A 763 24.52 13.13 -4.12
CA ILE A 763 24.46 14.54 -3.72
C ILE A 763 25.78 15.23 -4.09
N GLN A 764 25.74 16.25 -4.94
CA GLN A 764 26.93 16.98 -5.38
C GLN A 764 27.20 18.24 -4.55
N LYS A 765 26.19 19.09 -4.40
CA LYS A 765 26.33 20.39 -3.75
C LYS A 765 25.14 20.65 -2.85
N ILE A 766 25.38 21.32 -1.74
CA ILE A 766 24.36 21.74 -0.79
C ILE A 766 24.50 23.24 -0.64
N ASP A 767 23.60 23.98 -1.27
CA ASP A 767 23.55 25.43 -1.19
C ASP A 767 22.65 25.80 0.00
N PHE A 768 23.31 26.03 1.14
CA PHE A 768 22.67 26.34 2.40
C PHE A 768 23.06 27.74 2.87
N HIS A 769 22.08 28.62 3.06
CA HIS A 769 22.32 29.98 3.49
C HIS A 769 22.13 30.09 5.01
N SER A 770 23.24 29.99 5.76
CA SER A 770 23.23 29.92 7.23
C SER A 770 23.05 31.27 7.97
N GLN A 771 22.81 32.39 7.28
CA GLN A 771 23.01 33.73 7.88
C GLN A 771 21.80 34.36 8.60
N ASP A 772 20.57 33.87 8.50
CA ASP A 772 19.41 34.55 9.14
C ASP A 772 19.08 34.09 10.58
N PHE A 773 19.97 33.37 11.26
CA PHE A 773 19.71 32.91 12.64
C PHE A 773 19.92 33.98 13.73
N LYS A 774 20.37 35.19 13.37
CA LYS A 774 20.50 36.31 14.33
C LYS A 774 19.88 37.58 13.77
N LYS A 775 18.88 38.06 14.51
CA LYS A 775 18.13 39.32 14.40
C LYS A 775 16.96 39.28 13.41
N GLY A 776 15.77 39.37 14.00
CA GLY A 776 14.57 39.70 13.26
C GLY A 776 14.66 41.14 12.77
N THR A 777 14.75 41.30 11.46
CA THR A 777 14.29 42.49 10.76
C THR A 777 13.69 42.03 9.44
N LEU A 778 12.36 42.06 9.38
CA LEU A 778 11.61 42.01 8.14
C LEU A 778 11.92 43.27 7.33
N LYS A 779 12.62 43.13 6.21
CA LYS A 779 12.18 43.60 4.88
C LYS A 779 13.33 43.48 3.87
N SER A 780 12.95 43.04 2.67
CA SER A 780 13.71 43.01 1.42
C SER A 780 15.02 42.20 1.39
N MET A 781 14.93 40.88 1.26
CA MET A 781 15.82 40.12 0.37
C MET A 781 14.99 39.01 -0.29
N LYS A 782 15.11 38.86 -1.62
CA LYS A 782 14.56 37.70 -2.37
C LYS A 782 14.96 36.44 -1.61
N LYS A 783 14.00 35.72 -1.01
CA LYS A 783 14.21 34.44 -0.31
C LYS A 783 14.95 33.50 -1.26
N ARG A 784 16.27 33.36 -1.10
CA ARG A 784 17.02 32.27 -1.72
C ARG A 784 16.65 31.02 -0.94
N GLU A 785 15.94 30.10 -1.58
CA GLU A 785 15.55 28.84 -0.93
C GLU A 785 16.79 27.96 -0.76
N ASP A 786 16.92 27.28 0.38
CA ASP A 786 17.96 26.26 0.56
C ASP A 786 17.73 25.14 -0.46
N GLU A 787 18.77 24.74 -1.19
CA GLU A 787 18.67 23.76 -2.28
C GLU A 787 19.78 22.70 -2.19
N ILE A 788 19.45 21.48 -2.60
CA ILE A 788 20.44 20.42 -2.86
C ILE A 788 20.56 20.18 -4.36
N SER A 789 21.79 20.09 -4.86
CA SER A 789 22.08 19.68 -6.22
C SER A 789 22.49 18.21 -6.24
N ILE A 790 21.82 17.41 -7.05
CA ILE A 790 22.06 15.99 -7.20
C ILE A 790 22.46 15.67 -8.63
N ASN A 791 23.35 14.71 -8.81
CA ASN A 791 23.52 14.06 -10.11
C ASN A 791 22.76 12.75 -10.07
N ASN A 792 21.68 12.67 -10.86
CA ASN A 792 20.84 11.49 -10.87
C ASN A 792 21.52 10.33 -11.63
N VAL A 793 20.94 9.13 -11.53
CA VAL A 793 21.43 7.94 -12.24
C VAL A 793 21.38 8.06 -13.78
N PHE A 794 20.67 9.06 -14.30
CA PHE A 794 20.62 9.39 -15.74
C PHE A 794 21.66 10.46 -16.15
N GLY A 795 22.55 10.88 -15.25
CA GLY A 795 23.60 11.87 -15.53
C GLY A 795 23.10 13.33 -15.56
N LYS A 796 21.86 13.59 -15.15
CA LYS A 796 21.27 14.93 -15.10
C LYS A 796 21.54 15.58 -13.74
N ASN A 797 21.94 16.85 -13.77
CA ASN A 797 22.07 17.67 -12.58
C ASN A 797 20.70 18.28 -12.21
N ILE A 798 20.12 17.87 -11.08
CA ILE A 798 18.80 18.30 -10.62
C ILE A 798 18.97 19.12 -9.33
N LYS A 799 18.33 20.29 -9.28
CA LYS A 799 18.23 21.10 -8.07
C LYS A 799 16.91 20.83 -7.38
N ILE A 800 16.97 20.47 -6.10
CA ILE A 800 15.82 20.13 -5.27
C ILE A 800 15.75 21.10 -4.10
N PRO A 801 14.67 21.90 -4.01
CA PRO A 801 14.40 22.73 -2.84
C PRO A 801 14.26 21.90 -1.57
N TYR A 802 14.86 22.37 -0.48
CA TYR A 802 14.89 21.65 0.79
C TYR A 802 13.48 21.36 1.34
N ASN A 803 12.55 22.31 1.17
CA ASN A 803 11.15 22.19 1.63
C ASN A 803 10.39 21.01 1.00
N LYS A 804 10.80 20.59 -0.21
CA LYS A 804 10.24 19.45 -0.95
C LYS A 804 10.83 18.11 -0.54
N LEU A 805 11.92 18.07 0.25
CA LEU A 805 12.50 16.82 0.72
C LEU A 805 11.64 16.19 1.83
N GLU A 806 11.41 14.88 1.74
CA GLU A 806 10.73 14.09 2.77
C GLU A 806 11.69 13.18 3.52
N LEU A 807 12.39 12.33 2.77
CA LEU A 807 13.22 11.27 3.32
C LEU A 807 14.41 11.03 2.39
N ILE A 808 15.60 10.90 2.97
CA ILE A 808 16.77 10.41 2.25
C ILE A 808 17.12 9.03 2.82
N SER A 809 17.32 8.05 1.95
CA SER A 809 17.74 6.71 2.36
C SER A 809 18.94 6.21 1.55
N PHE A 810 19.78 5.41 2.18
CA PHE A 810 20.98 4.84 1.58
C PHE A 810 21.41 3.56 2.32
N GLU A 811 22.23 2.74 1.66
CA GLU A 811 22.85 1.56 2.26
C GLU A 811 24.31 1.87 2.65
N TYR A 812 24.76 1.28 3.77
CA TYR A 812 26.14 1.34 4.23
C TYR A 812 26.53 0.05 4.96
N ASN A 813 27.82 -0.17 5.20
CA ASN A 813 28.31 -1.40 5.86
C ASN A 813 27.95 -1.50 7.34
N THR A 814 27.67 -0.36 8.00
CA THR A 814 27.36 -0.31 9.43
C THR A 814 25.84 -0.30 9.67
N ALA A 815 25.34 0.53 10.58
CA ALA A 815 23.95 0.53 11.01
C ALA A 815 23.44 1.90 11.46
N MET A 816 22.12 2.02 11.45
CA MET A 816 21.39 3.07 12.15
C MET A 816 21.07 2.59 13.57
N ILE A 817 21.47 3.36 14.57
CA ILE A 817 21.40 3.03 15.99
C ILE A 817 20.41 3.98 16.69
N GLN A 818 19.62 3.44 17.62
CA GLN A 818 18.72 4.22 18.48
C GLN A 818 18.86 3.74 19.94
N LEU A 819 18.72 4.65 20.91
CA LEU A 819 18.74 4.30 22.33
C LEU A 819 17.37 3.77 22.77
N LYS A 820 17.32 2.63 23.46
CA LYS A 820 16.08 2.06 24.05
C LYS A 820 15.40 3.03 25.01
N SER A 821 16.18 3.81 25.76
CA SER A 821 15.68 4.86 26.67
C SER A 821 15.09 6.10 25.97
N SER A 822 15.23 6.16 24.64
CA SER A 822 14.65 7.19 23.78
C SER A 822 13.53 6.64 22.87
N THR A 823 13.14 5.38 23.05
CA THR A 823 12.08 4.73 22.29
C THR A 823 10.93 4.33 23.18
N SER A 824 9.70 4.60 22.73
CA SER A 824 8.50 4.28 23.48
C SER A 824 8.36 2.77 23.73
N PHE A 825 7.65 2.39 24.79
CA PHE A 825 7.34 1.00 25.09
C PHE A 825 6.64 0.31 23.91
N SER A 826 5.66 0.99 23.31
CA SER A 826 4.91 0.50 22.14
C SER A 826 5.81 0.26 20.94
N SER A 827 6.73 1.19 20.64
CA SER A 827 7.72 1.02 19.57
C SER A 827 8.66 -0.17 19.85
N ARG A 828 9.11 -0.32 21.12
CA ARG A 828 9.94 -1.46 21.55
C ARG A 828 9.22 -2.80 21.39
N LEU A 829 7.92 -2.85 21.68
CA LEU A 829 7.10 -4.04 21.45
C LEU A 829 7.02 -4.38 19.95
N GLY A 830 6.78 -3.38 19.11
CA GLY A 830 6.81 -3.53 17.65
C GLY A 830 8.13 -4.09 17.13
N TYR A 831 9.26 -3.61 17.66
CA TYR A 831 10.60 -4.13 17.31
C TYR A 831 10.84 -5.56 17.77
N ARG A 832 10.32 -5.97 18.94
CA ARG A 832 10.39 -7.38 19.39
C ARG A 832 9.62 -8.30 18.45
N ILE A 833 8.45 -7.86 17.97
CA ILE A 833 7.67 -8.59 16.96
C ILE A 833 8.46 -8.68 15.66
N LEU A 834 9.04 -7.57 15.19
CA LEU A 834 9.87 -7.55 13.98
C LEU A 834 11.07 -8.50 14.12
N LYS A 835 11.77 -8.52 15.25
CA LYS A 835 12.89 -9.43 15.54
C LYS A 835 12.48 -10.90 15.43
N LYS A 836 11.30 -11.26 15.93
CA LYS A 836 10.76 -12.64 15.83
C LYS A 836 10.51 -13.05 14.37
N PHE A 837 10.06 -12.13 13.53
CA PHE A 837 9.76 -12.42 12.13
C PHE A 837 10.96 -12.29 11.18
N LYS A 838 11.87 -11.34 11.42
CA LYS A 838 13.04 -10.99 10.60
C LYS A 838 14.22 -10.57 11.49
N PRO A 839 14.91 -11.53 12.14
CA PRO A 839 15.98 -11.25 13.10
C PRO A 839 17.24 -10.63 12.46
N ASP A 840 17.40 -10.76 11.15
CA ASP A 840 18.43 -10.12 10.33
C ASP A 840 18.25 -8.60 10.20
N ARG A 841 17.01 -8.10 10.33
CA ARG A 841 16.69 -6.69 10.09
C ARG A 841 16.78 -5.80 11.32
N ILE A 842 16.84 -6.39 12.51
CA ILE A 842 16.86 -5.62 13.75
C ILE A 842 17.59 -6.40 14.84
N ILE A 843 18.50 -5.71 15.51
CA ILE A 843 19.26 -6.25 16.64
C ILE A 843 18.79 -5.50 17.89
N MET A 844 18.22 -6.26 18.81
CA MET A 844 17.69 -5.77 20.08
C MET A 844 17.75 -6.91 21.10
N THR A 845 18.34 -6.69 22.25
CA THR A 845 18.47 -7.65 23.37
C THR A 845 17.27 -7.65 24.31
#